data_AF-A0AAN7DDW5-F1
#
_entry.id   AF-A0AAN7DDW5-F1
#
_cell.length_a   1.000
_cell.length_b   1.000
_cell.length_c   1.000
_cell.angle_alpha   90.00
_cell.angle_beta   90.00
_cell.angle_gamma   90.00
#
_symmetry.space_group_name_H-M   'P 1'
#
loop_
_entity.id
_entity.type
_entity.pdbx_description
1 polymer ?
#
loop_
_entity_poly.entity_id
_entity_poly.type
_entity_poly.pdbx_seq_one_letter_code
_entity_poly.pdbx_strand_id
1 'polypeptide(L)'
;MTYMYYASAALLVTFSIYRPFITKLDKVKYGALGGASFLAPFVIDYNNRATTTNQQQHHQQHNMTSILHLIHVNASNMPVSSAASSQSLVSDAVVLFMLTAFIVSVCGLFTRWHFPITFIKPNASSLVSGFVRHGLSILIILMAITSQYASLQSVSFALTTIGLLWYIAGPYFIRRARVIAATAMISTLLGFFVCCTAYTHSKLYATSILDCTLFVLVLVLSCSAIDYLDTILNTYPHLVQKDKSKQAALQNQASFAYWMAVAQLVANMPNESDLHASPIEDLETAIRVLGPASRSWKTMAALFPVNLRQDLCLLYAFFRTADDLVDDAPTPKQCEQNLITIRKFLREVFFPAQANKQHYLQQDLTLPGHINWNYYAALLPNEDVLAIFRNFARISHYLCPRAMSELTDAWEHDLRGEPVKKQKDLLNYAALISGTFGELCTCAIMYKTGRGSWGKQKNNKARNEDVLSRARATGQCLQLINIARDVIADSFVGRCYVPLQYMPYPPQDMYHILKVARNPLLVGEQTLKSFSIRILGLADQISDKAQKGIDGLPEEVQDSIRAAFEIYMAIGPTLVNDPGFPLRAKVPKRQQQWIALRCIYGFRGPVARAMSTTFYEMVSIYSRAFARLSNTRKTAAAARAVVAAATAN
;
A
#
# COMPACT_ATOMS: atom_id res chain seq x y z
N MET A 1 7.52 29.54 22.45
CA MET A 1 8.30 29.11 21.27
C MET A 1 8.86 27.69 21.39
N THR A 2 9.32 27.25 22.57
CA THR A 2 9.93 25.92 22.76
C THR A 2 9.03 24.74 22.36
N TYR A 3 7.77 24.72 22.80
CA TYR A 3 6.81 23.68 22.42
C TYR A 3 6.44 23.67 20.92
N MET A 4 6.40 24.84 20.27
CA MET A 4 6.25 24.91 18.81
C MET A 4 7.45 24.28 18.08
N TYR A 5 8.67 24.49 18.59
CA TYR A 5 9.86 23.87 18.05
C TYR A 5 9.82 22.34 18.16
N TYR A 6 9.46 21.80 19.34
CA TYR A 6 9.35 20.35 19.52
C TYR A 6 8.25 19.73 18.66
N ALA A 7 7.07 20.36 18.59
CA ALA A 7 5.98 19.91 17.72
C ALA A 7 6.42 19.91 16.24
N SER A 8 7.09 20.99 15.80
CA SER A 8 7.61 21.11 14.44
C SER A 8 8.68 20.05 14.14
N ALA A 9 9.62 19.83 15.05
CA ALA A 9 10.69 18.85 14.88
C ALA A 9 10.13 17.42 14.77
N ALA A 10 9.21 17.05 15.65
CA ALA A 10 8.58 15.73 15.61
C ALA A 10 7.76 15.54 14.33
N LEU A 11 6.95 16.55 13.95
CA LEU A 11 6.21 16.52 12.69
C LEU A 11 7.15 16.40 11.49
N LEU A 12 8.22 17.19 11.43
CA LEU A 12 9.18 17.15 10.32
C LEU A 12 9.83 15.78 10.18
N VAL A 13 10.25 15.15 11.27
CA VAL A 13 10.85 13.80 11.24
C VAL A 13 9.84 12.77 10.75
N THR A 14 8.65 12.71 11.37
CA THR A 14 7.63 11.72 11.01
C THR A 14 7.09 11.94 9.61
N PHE A 15 6.84 13.19 9.23
CA PHE A 15 6.40 13.56 7.89
C PHE A 15 7.46 13.24 6.85
N SER A 16 8.75 13.47 7.14
CA SER A 16 9.82 13.10 6.20
C SER A 16 9.82 11.60 5.91
N ILE A 17 9.64 10.76 6.94
CA ILE A 17 9.56 9.29 6.80
C ILE A 17 8.28 8.85 6.06
N TYR A 18 7.14 9.47 6.36
CA TYR A 18 5.86 9.01 5.83
C TYR A 18 5.44 9.66 4.50
N ARG A 19 6.00 10.83 4.16
CA ARG A 19 5.69 11.62 2.96
C ARG A 19 5.56 10.80 1.68
N PRO A 20 6.47 9.85 1.37
CA PRO A 20 6.39 9.08 0.13
C PRO A 20 5.17 8.17 0.04
N PHE A 21 4.48 7.92 1.15
CA PHE A 21 3.34 7.02 1.26
C PHE A 21 2.02 7.74 1.52
N ILE A 22 2.03 9.07 1.58
CA ILE A 22 0.83 9.88 1.82
C ILE A 22 -0.14 9.72 0.65
N THR A 23 -1.32 9.18 0.95
CA THR A 23 -2.40 9.03 -0.03
C THR A 23 -3.26 10.28 -0.12
N LYS A 24 -4.16 10.35 -1.10
CA LYS A 24 -5.21 11.40 -1.15
C LYS A 24 -6.12 11.36 0.08
N LEU A 25 -6.42 10.17 0.58
CA LEU A 25 -7.22 10.02 1.80
C LEU A 25 -6.50 10.65 3.00
N ASP A 26 -5.19 10.47 3.11
CA ASP A 26 -4.40 11.08 4.18
C ASP A 26 -4.36 12.60 4.05
N LYS A 27 -4.25 13.16 2.84
CA LYS A 27 -4.40 14.61 2.58
C LYS A 27 -5.73 15.15 3.11
N VAL A 28 -6.82 14.40 2.93
CA VAL A 28 -8.12 14.79 3.49
C VAL A 28 -8.13 14.68 5.01
N LYS A 29 -7.55 13.63 5.61
CA LYS A 29 -7.41 13.53 7.07
C LYS A 29 -6.61 14.71 7.65
N TYR A 30 -5.48 15.08 7.03
CA TYR A 30 -4.69 16.25 7.42
C TYR A 30 -5.53 17.52 7.38
N GLY A 31 -6.25 17.76 6.29
CA GLY A 31 -7.07 18.96 6.12
C GLY A 31 -8.25 19.02 7.09
N ALA A 32 -9.06 17.95 7.17
CA ALA A 32 -10.28 17.91 7.96
C ALA A 32 -10.01 17.85 9.46
N LEU A 33 -9.20 16.88 9.92
CA LEU A 33 -8.89 16.74 11.34
C LEU A 33 -7.97 17.87 11.81
N GLY A 34 -6.98 18.25 11.01
CA GLY A 34 -6.10 19.37 11.32
C GLY A 34 -6.88 20.69 11.41
N GLY A 35 -7.77 20.97 10.45
CA GLY A 35 -8.63 22.15 10.47
C GLY A 35 -9.54 22.20 11.70
N ALA A 36 -10.15 21.07 12.08
CA ALA A 36 -10.94 20.97 13.30
C ALA A 36 -10.10 21.26 14.56
N SER A 37 -8.91 20.66 14.67
CA SER A 37 -7.99 20.90 15.79
C SER A 37 -7.47 22.34 15.85
N PHE A 38 -7.28 22.99 14.70
CA PHE A 38 -6.88 24.39 14.63
C PHE A 38 -7.99 25.33 15.09
N LEU A 39 -9.25 25.06 14.71
CA LEU A 39 -10.39 25.89 15.08
C LEU A 39 -10.84 25.67 16.53
N ALA A 40 -10.56 24.51 17.12
CA ALA A 40 -11.04 24.13 18.44
C ALA A 40 -10.74 25.17 19.55
N PRO A 41 -9.51 25.71 19.70
CA PRO A 41 -9.23 26.72 20.71
C PRO A 41 -10.09 27.98 20.57
N PHE A 42 -10.36 28.43 19.33
CA PHE A 42 -11.17 29.61 19.06
C PHE A 42 -12.64 29.38 19.40
N VAL A 43 -13.18 28.21 19.05
CA VAL A 43 -14.58 27.84 19.39
C VAL A 43 -14.75 27.74 20.89
N ILE A 44 -13.79 27.11 21.59
CA ILE A 44 -13.80 27.00 23.06
C ILE A 44 -13.71 28.39 23.70
N ASP A 45 -12.82 29.25 23.21
CA ASP A 45 -12.67 30.62 23.72
C ASP A 45 -13.93 31.46 23.51
N TYR A 46 -14.53 31.38 22.32
CA TYR A 46 -15.78 32.06 22.00
C TYR A 46 -16.92 31.61 22.90
N ASN A 47 -17.10 30.30 23.06
CA ASN A 47 -18.15 29.74 23.92
C ASN A 47 -17.96 30.16 25.37
N ASN A 48 -16.72 30.11 25.90
CA ASN A 48 -16.42 30.55 27.26
C ASN A 48 -16.69 32.04 27.48
N ARG A 49 -16.37 32.90 26.50
CA ARG A 49 -16.71 34.33 26.56
C ARG A 49 -18.23 34.52 26.54
N ALA A 50 -18.95 33.83 25.66
CA ALA A 50 -20.41 33.93 25.55
C ALA A 50 -21.13 33.51 26.85
N THR A 51 -20.69 32.42 27.50
CA THR A 51 -21.23 32.03 28.81
C THR A 51 -20.90 33.03 29.90
N THR A 52 -19.70 33.60 29.90
CA THR A 52 -19.30 34.64 30.88
C THR A 52 -20.13 35.92 30.69
N THR A 53 -20.37 36.35 29.45
CA THR A 53 -21.22 37.51 29.13
C THR A 53 -22.68 37.27 29.51
N ASN A 54 -23.22 36.08 29.27
CA ASN A 54 -24.59 35.71 29.69
C ASN A 54 -24.73 35.63 31.23
N GLN A 55 -23.71 35.16 31.95
CA GLN A 55 -23.69 35.18 33.42
C GLN A 55 -23.57 36.61 33.97
N GLN A 56 -22.79 37.48 33.33
CA GLN A 56 -22.70 38.89 33.70
C GLN A 56 -23.99 39.68 33.39
N GLN A 57 -24.68 39.38 32.29
CA GLN A 57 -26.00 39.95 31.99
C GLN A 57 -27.08 39.46 32.95
N HIS A 58 -27.09 38.18 33.34
CA HIS A 58 -27.99 37.69 34.39
C HIS A 58 -27.68 38.31 35.77
N HIS A 59 -26.41 38.58 36.09
CA HIS A 59 -26.06 39.34 37.30
C HIS A 59 -26.43 40.82 37.23
N GLN A 60 -26.39 41.46 36.05
CA GLN A 60 -26.86 42.84 35.88
C GLN A 60 -28.39 42.96 35.93
N GLN A 61 -29.13 41.96 35.47
CA GLN A 61 -30.60 41.96 35.50
C GLN A 61 -31.18 41.56 36.87
N HIS A 62 -30.39 40.87 37.72
CA HIS A 62 -30.74 40.60 39.12
C HIS A 62 -30.26 41.68 40.12
N ASN A 63 -29.56 42.73 39.67
CA ASN A 63 -29.10 43.82 40.53
C ASN A 63 -30.19 44.86 40.90
N MET A 64 -31.47 44.57 40.67
CA MET A 64 -32.59 45.39 41.14
C MET A 64 -33.50 44.70 42.18
N THR A 65 -32.99 43.75 42.97
CA THR A 65 -33.64 43.38 44.24
C THR A 65 -32.66 42.76 45.23
N SER A 66 -32.49 43.44 46.37
CA SER A 66 -32.17 42.89 47.69
C SER A 66 -30.74 42.40 47.98
N ILE A 67 -29.98 43.32 48.60
CA ILE A 67 -29.34 43.19 49.92
C ILE A 67 -29.26 41.75 50.48
N LEU A 68 -28.12 41.09 50.30
CA LEU A 68 -27.41 40.35 51.35
C LEU A 68 -26.02 39.94 50.84
N HIS A 69 -25.04 40.68 51.35
CA HIS A 69 -23.60 40.51 51.15
C HIS A 69 -23.06 39.44 52.10
N LEU A 70 -22.15 38.58 51.62
CA LEU A 70 -20.92 38.03 52.25
C LEU A 70 -20.59 36.72 51.50
N ILE A 71 -19.49 36.59 50.75
CA ILE A 71 -18.10 36.61 51.21
C ILE A 71 -17.21 37.29 50.14
N HIS A 72 -16.35 38.19 50.61
CA HIS A 72 -15.37 38.97 49.86
C HIS A 72 -14.04 38.21 49.79
N VAL A 73 -13.40 38.11 48.61
CA VAL A 73 -11.93 38.13 48.49
C VAL A 73 -11.55 38.97 47.26
N ASN A 74 -10.65 39.92 47.50
CA ASN A 74 -10.11 40.96 46.62
C ASN A 74 -9.92 40.59 45.15
N ALA A 75 -10.65 41.28 44.25
CA ALA A 75 -10.22 41.50 42.88
C ALA A 75 -9.47 42.83 42.81
N SER A 76 -8.15 42.76 42.70
CA SER A 76 -7.35 43.88 42.23
C SER A 76 -7.72 44.15 40.76
N ASN A 77 -8.33 45.31 40.54
CA ASN A 77 -8.53 45.88 39.21
C ASN A 77 -7.17 46.07 38.53
N MET A 78 -6.86 45.21 37.56
CA MET A 78 -5.88 45.45 36.52
C MET A 78 -6.60 45.29 35.17
N PRO A 79 -6.46 46.24 34.23
CA PRO A 79 -7.02 46.07 32.90
C PRO A 79 -6.23 44.94 32.23
N VAL A 80 -6.86 43.78 32.04
CA VAL A 80 -6.26 42.70 31.25
C VAL A 80 -6.12 43.20 29.82
N SER A 81 -4.88 43.43 29.41
CA SER A 81 -4.51 43.72 28.03
C SER A 81 -5.07 42.63 27.11
N SER A 82 -6.05 42.97 26.28
CA SER A 82 -6.67 42.05 25.32
C SER A 82 -5.66 41.48 24.30
N ALA A 83 -4.53 42.15 24.10
CA ALA A 83 -3.48 41.78 23.14
C ALA A 83 -2.77 40.45 23.49
N ALA A 84 -2.44 40.21 24.77
CA ALA A 84 -1.70 39.01 25.20
C ALA A 84 -2.51 37.70 25.06
N SER A 85 -3.84 37.77 25.14
CA SER A 85 -4.74 36.61 25.01
C SER A 85 -4.89 36.09 23.59
N SER A 86 -4.70 36.96 22.59
CA SER A 86 -4.91 36.61 21.18
C SER A 86 -3.71 35.84 20.59
N GLN A 87 -2.50 36.24 20.98
CA GLN A 87 -1.26 35.63 20.51
C GLN A 87 -1.08 34.21 21.08
N SER A 88 -1.53 33.96 22.30
CA SER A 88 -1.49 32.63 22.90
C SER A 88 -2.42 31.65 22.20
N LEU A 89 -3.63 32.07 21.87
CA LEU A 89 -4.64 31.23 21.24
C LEU A 89 -4.23 30.74 19.85
N VAL A 90 -3.65 31.62 19.03
CA VAL A 90 -3.14 31.25 17.70
C VAL A 90 -1.98 30.26 17.81
N SER A 91 -1.08 30.45 18.78
CA SER A 91 0.05 29.54 18.99
C SER A 91 -0.41 28.13 19.40
N ASP A 92 -1.43 28.04 20.26
CA ASP A 92 -2.02 26.76 20.69
C ASP A 92 -2.74 26.06 19.52
N ALA A 93 -3.49 26.82 18.72
CA ALA A 93 -4.13 26.31 17.51
C ALA A 93 -3.13 25.73 16.49
N VAL A 94 -2.01 26.43 16.26
CA VAL A 94 -0.94 25.95 15.38
C VAL A 94 -0.30 24.67 15.92
N VAL A 95 -0.07 24.57 17.23
CA VAL A 95 0.50 23.35 17.83
C VAL A 95 -0.47 22.17 17.77
N LEU A 96 -1.76 22.39 18.02
CA LEU A 96 -2.76 21.33 17.87
C LEU A 96 -2.89 20.85 16.42
N PHE A 97 -2.79 21.75 15.44
CA PHE A 97 -2.71 21.38 14.02
C PHE A 97 -1.48 20.50 13.76
N MET A 98 -0.30 20.91 14.24
CA MET A 98 0.95 20.14 14.07
C MET A 98 0.90 18.77 14.74
N LEU A 99 0.38 18.69 15.97
CA LEU A 99 0.20 17.43 16.69
C LEU A 99 -0.80 16.52 15.98
N THR A 100 -1.88 17.08 15.42
CA THR A 100 -2.85 16.32 14.63
C THR A 100 -2.19 15.75 13.36
N ALA A 101 -1.42 16.56 12.64
CA ALA A 101 -0.67 16.10 11.49
C ALA A 101 0.37 15.02 11.87
N PHE A 102 1.03 15.16 13.02
CA PHE A 102 1.90 14.10 13.54
C PHE A 102 1.10 12.81 13.77
N ILE A 103 -0.03 12.87 14.48
CA ILE A 103 -0.88 11.70 14.78
C ILE A 103 -1.35 11.01 13.50
N VAL A 104 -1.87 11.77 12.52
CA VAL A 104 -2.30 11.22 11.23
C VAL A 104 -1.14 10.49 10.53
N SER A 105 0.07 11.08 10.57
CA SER A 105 1.27 10.47 9.97
C SER A 105 1.68 9.18 10.68
N VAL A 106 1.67 9.14 12.02
CA VAL A 106 1.97 7.92 12.79
C VAL A 106 0.90 6.86 12.55
N CYS A 107 -0.38 7.23 12.51
CA CYS A 107 -1.47 6.32 12.15
C CYS A 107 -1.19 5.66 10.80
N GLY A 108 -0.97 6.45 9.75
CA GLY A 108 -0.70 5.95 8.41
C GLY A 108 0.57 5.08 8.34
N LEU A 109 1.63 5.45 9.06
CA LEU A 109 2.86 4.67 9.11
C LEU A 109 2.66 3.29 9.74
N PHE A 110 1.85 3.17 10.80
CA PHE A 110 1.63 1.89 11.46
C PHE A 110 0.56 1.04 10.75
N THR A 111 -0.46 1.66 10.15
CA THR A 111 -1.59 0.92 9.58
C THR A 111 -1.33 0.36 8.18
N ARG A 112 -0.43 0.96 7.39
CA ARG A 112 -0.20 0.60 5.97
C ARG A 112 0.33 -0.82 5.71
N TRP A 113 0.97 -1.46 6.68
CA TRP A 113 1.70 -2.72 6.48
C TRP A 113 0.80 -3.95 6.35
N HIS A 114 -0.49 -3.80 6.63
CA HIS A 114 -1.49 -4.86 6.49
C HIS A 114 -2.58 -4.42 5.53
N PHE A 115 -3.34 -5.36 4.98
CA PHE A 115 -4.54 -5.02 4.22
C PHE A 115 -5.69 -4.77 5.20
N PRO A 116 -6.30 -3.57 5.24
CA PRO A 116 -7.41 -3.27 6.12
C PRO A 116 -8.57 -4.27 6.00
N ILE A 117 -8.86 -4.75 4.79
CA ILE A 117 -9.93 -5.70 4.49
C ILE A 117 -9.80 -7.02 5.28
N THR A 118 -8.59 -7.46 5.62
CA THR A 118 -8.39 -8.73 6.37
C THR A 118 -8.83 -8.64 7.83
N PHE A 119 -9.13 -7.42 8.32
CA PHE A 119 -9.68 -7.19 9.66
C PHE A 119 -11.21 -7.07 9.67
N ILE A 120 -11.87 -7.18 8.52
CA ILE A 120 -13.33 -7.30 8.41
C ILE A 120 -13.66 -8.80 8.42
N LYS A 121 -14.60 -9.24 9.26
CA LYS A 121 -14.93 -10.68 9.39
C LYS A 121 -16.42 -10.92 9.18
N PRO A 122 -16.85 -11.19 7.94
CA PRO A 122 -18.24 -11.47 7.62
C PRO A 122 -18.76 -12.76 8.23
N ASN A 123 -17.91 -13.75 8.45
CA ASN A 123 -18.30 -15.02 9.09
C ASN A 123 -18.41 -14.91 10.63
N ALA A 124 -18.31 -13.71 11.20
CA ALA A 124 -18.51 -13.51 12.63
C ALA A 124 -19.99 -13.67 13.00
N SER A 125 -20.26 -14.19 14.21
CA SER A 125 -21.63 -14.29 14.73
C SER A 125 -22.32 -12.93 14.68
N SER A 126 -23.49 -12.88 14.03
CA SER A 126 -24.29 -11.65 13.87
C SER A 126 -24.69 -11.05 15.22
N LEU A 127 -25.02 -11.90 16.19
CA LEU A 127 -25.34 -11.49 17.56
C LEU A 127 -24.14 -10.84 18.25
N VAL A 128 -22.96 -11.47 18.18
CA VAL A 128 -21.74 -10.93 18.79
C VAL A 128 -21.32 -9.63 18.12
N SER A 129 -21.34 -9.60 16.78
CA SER A 129 -20.99 -8.40 16.00
C SER A 129 -21.94 -7.24 16.29
N GLY A 130 -23.24 -7.52 16.34
CA GLY A 130 -24.28 -6.56 16.70
C GLY A 130 -24.12 -6.02 18.13
N PHE A 131 -23.85 -6.89 19.11
CA PHE A 131 -23.60 -6.46 20.49
C PHE A 131 -22.34 -5.60 20.61
N VAL A 132 -21.24 -6.02 19.98
CA VAL A 132 -19.98 -5.25 19.98
C VAL A 132 -20.17 -3.87 19.35
N ARG A 133 -20.97 -3.77 18.30
CA ARG A 133 -21.25 -2.51 17.62
C ARG A 133 -22.19 -1.61 18.42
N HIS A 134 -23.40 -2.11 18.71
CA HIS A 134 -24.46 -1.32 19.32
C HIS A 134 -24.34 -1.24 20.84
N GLY A 135 -24.16 -2.38 21.51
CA GLY A 135 -24.11 -2.45 22.98
C GLY A 135 -22.97 -1.63 23.58
N LEU A 136 -21.75 -1.80 23.06
CA LEU A 136 -20.60 -1.03 23.55
C LEU A 136 -20.68 0.45 23.16
N SER A 137 -21.21 0.79 21.98
CA SER A 137 -21.44 2.19 21.61
C SER A 137 -22.42 2.88 22.56
N ILE A 138 -23.54 2.23 22.87
CA ILE A 138 -24.54 2.74 23.83
C ILE A 138 -23.91 2.89 25.22
N LEU A 139 -23.15 1.88 25.68
CA LEU A 139 -22.46 1.96 26.97
C LEU A 139 -21.51 3.16 27.06
N ILE A 140 -20.71 3.40 26.01
CA ILE A 140 -19.79 4.54 25.95
C ILE A 140 -20.55 5.87 25.95
N ILE A 141 -21.67 5.96 25.22
CA ILE A 141 -22.52 7.17 25.22
C ILE A 141 -23.16 7.40 26.60
N LEU A 142 -23.61 6.34 27.28
CA LEU A 142 -24.11 6.46 28.66
C LEU A 142 -23.01 6.96 29.61
N MET A 143 -21.77 6.49 29.46
CA MET A 143 -20.63 7.04 30.21
C MET A 143 -20.32 8.51 29.86
N ALA A 144 -20.56 8.91 28.61
CA ALA A 144 -20.43 10.31 28.19
C ALA A 144 -21.47 11.21 28.88
N ILE A 145 -22.71 10.71 29.02
CA ILE A 145 -23.80 11.41 29.71
C ILE A 145 -23.50 11.50 31.21
N THR A 146 -23.07 10.41 31.86
CA THR A 146 -22.76 10.43 33.29
C THR A 146 -21.57 11.32 33.62
N SER A 147 -20.53 11.34 32.78
CA SER A 147 -19.39 12.26 32.94
C SER A 147 -19.78 13.72 32.75
N GLN A 148 -20.80 14.02 31.93
CA GLN A 148 -21.37 15.37 31.84
C GLN A 148 -22.00 15.80 33.18
N TYR A 149 -22.78 14.93 33.83
CA TYR A 149 -23.34 15.20 35.16
C TYR A 149 -22.27 15.38 36.23
N ALA A 150 -21.13 14.70 36.09
CA ALA A 150 -19.97 14.86 36.95
C ALA A 150 -19.11 16.11 36.63
N SER A 151 -19.58 17.00 35.73
CA SER A 151 -18.84 18.20 35.28
C SER A 151 -17.48 17.92 34.60
N LEU A 152 -17.29 16.71 34.07
CA LEU A 152 -16.09 16.31 33.31
C LEU A 152 -16.29 16.51 31.80
N GLN A 153 -16.29 17.76 31.35
CA GLN A 153 -16.66 18.13 29.97
C GLN A 153 -15.76 17.51 28.90
N SER A 154 -14.43 17.51 29.08
CA SER A 154 -13.48 16.89 28.14
C SER A 154 -13.74 15.39 27.96
N VAL A 155 -14.03 14.70 29.07
CA VAL A 155 -14.33 13.27 29.10
C VAL A 155 -15.65 12.99 28.38
N SER A 156 -16.68 13.78 28.67
CA SER A 156 -17.99 13.65 28.04
C SER A 156 -17.93 13.84 26.52
N PHE A 157 -17.23 14.87 26.05
CA PHE A 157 -17.05 15.11 24.61
C PHE A 157 -16.30 13.97 23.92
N ALA A 158 -15.19 13.54 24.52
CA ALA A 158 -14.38 12.47 23.97
C ALA A 158 -15.16 11.15 23.92
N LEU A 159 -15.84 10.77 25.01
CA LEU A 159 -16.65 9.55 25.05
C LEU A 159 -17.81 9.60 24.07
N THR A 160 -18.49 10.74 23.92
CA THR A 160 -19.55 10.90 22.90
C THR A 160 -19.01 10.59 21.50
N THR A 161 -17.88 11.20 21.16
CA THR A 161 -17.22 11.01 19.85
C THR A 161 -16.76 9.57 19.67
N ILE A 162 -16.14 8.97 20.70
CA ILE A 162 -15.71 7.58 20.68
C ILE A 162 -16.90 6.64 20.52
N GLY A 163 -18.02 6.89 21.19
CA GLY A 163 -19.24 6.10 21.09
C GLY A 163 -19.81 6.10 19.67
N LEU A 164 -19.83 7.25 18.99
CA LEU A 164 -20.23 7.38 17.59
C LEU A 164 -19.25 6.65 16.65
N LEU A 165 -17.95 6.82 16.84
CA LEU A 165 -16.93 6.10 16.07
C LEU A 165 -17.02 4.59 16.28
N TRP A 166 -17.34 4.16 17.49
CA TRP A 166 -17.51 2.75 17.86
C TRP A 166 -18.72 2.13 17.17
N TYR A 167 -19.83 2.88 17.04
CA TYR A 167 -20.96 2.45 16.24
C TYR A 167 -20.57 2.18 14.78
N ILE A 168 -19.66 2.98 14.23
CA ILE A 168 -19.21 2.82 12.84
C ILE A 168 -18.27 1.63 12.68
N ALA A 169 -17.23 1.52 13.55
CA ALA A 169 -16.09 0.64 13.31
C ALA A 169 -15.62 -0.17 14.55
N GLY A 170 -16.46 -0.35 15.57
CA GLY A 170 -16.12 -1.01 16.83
C GLY A 170 -15.46 -2.40 16.69
N PRO A 171 -16.06 -3.36 15.95
CA PRO A 171 -15.44 -4.66 15.71
C PRO A 171 -14.06 -4.56 15.06
N TYR A 172 -13.91 -3.64 14.11
CA TYR A 172 -12.64 -3.36 13.44
C TYR A 172 -11.58 -2.80 14.40
N PHE A 173 -11.97 -1.92 15.34
CA PHE A 173 -11.06 -1.40 16.37
C PHE A 173 -10.51 -2.51 17.25
N ILE A 174 -11.36 -3.44 17.71
CA ILE A 174 -10.94 -4.58 18.55
C ILE A 174 -9.87 -5.41 17.83
N ARG A 175 -10.11 -5.72 16.55
CA ARG A 175 -9.17 -6.56 15.77
C ARG A 175 -7.86 -5.84 15.44
N ARG A 176 -7.84 -4.50 15.50
CA ARG A 176 -6.64 -3.67 15.33
C ARG A 176 -6.14 -3.03 16.62
N ALA A 177 -6.59 -3.51 17.79
CA ALA A 177 -6.32 -2.89 19.08
C ALA A 177 -4.82 -2.70 19.36
N ARG A 178 -3.96 -3.64 18.95
CA ARG A 178 -2.50 -3.52 19.13
C ARG A 178 -1.91 -2.32 18.40
N VAL A 179 -2.34 -2.09 17.16
CA VAL A 179 -1.86 -0.96 16.34
C VAL A 179 -2.42 0.35 16.88
N ILE A 180 -3.72 0.38 17.18
CA ILE A 180 -4.40 1.54 17.77
C ILE A 180 -3.74 1.94 19.10
N ALA A 181 -3.50 0.98 19.98
CA ALA A 181 -2.87 1.21 21.28
C ALA A 181 -1.42 1.71 21.13
N ALA A 182 -0.62 1.11 20.24
CA ALA A 182 0.75 1.56 20.00
C ALA A 182 0.80 3.00 19.46
N THR A 183 -0.03 3.31 18.47
CA THR A 183 -0.12 4.66 17.89
C THR A 183 -0.62 5.68 18.92
N ALA A 184 -1.65 5.33 19.70
CA ALA A 184 -2.17 6.20 20.75
C ALA A 184 -1.11 6.45 21.83
N MET A 185 -0.43 5.42 22.32
CA MET A 185 0.61 5.55 23.35
C MET A 185 1.76 6.45 22.88
N ILE A 186 2.33 6.21 21.70
CA ILE A 186 3.43 7.02 21.15
C ILE A 186 2.99 8.47 21.00
N SER A 187 1.78 8.69 20.50
CA SER A 187 1.28 10.04 20.23
C SER A 187 0.90 10.80 21.49
N THR A 188 0.35 10.13 22.51
CA THR A 188 0.07 10.71 23.82
C THR A 188 1.36 11.12 24.51
N LEU A 189 2.38 10.26 24.52
CA LEU A 189 3.66 10.59 25.16
C LEU A 189 4.31 11.82 24.52
N LEU A 190 4.34 11.89 23.18
CA LEU A 190 4.86 13.06 22.49
C LEU A 190 3.98 14.30 22.72
N GLY A 191 2.66 14.16 22.57
CA GLY A 191 1.72 15.27 22.73
C GLY A 191 1.79 15.88 24.14
N PHE A 192 1.84 15.03 25.16
CA PHE A 192 1.98 15.45 26.55
C PHE A 192 3.33 16.13 26.80
N PHE A 193 4.43 15.56 26.30
CA PHE A 193 5.75 16.20 26.37
C PHE A 193 5.74 17.60 25.74
N VAL A 194 5.13 17.77 24.56
CA VAL A 194 4.98 19.08 23.92
C VAL A 194 4.17 20.03 24.81
N CYS A 195 3.04 19.59 25.37
CA CYS A 195 2.21 20.42 26.25
C CYS A 195 2.95 20.86 27.53
N CYS A 196 3.76 19.99 28.15
CA CYS A 196 4.57 20.34 29.32
C CYS A 196 5.63 21.40 29.05
N THR A 197 6.03 21.60 27.79
CA THR A 197 7.00 22.62 27.38
C THR A 197 6.33 23.94 26.94
N ALA A 198 5.00 24.03 27.02
CA ALA A 198 4.26 25.26 26.78
C ALA A 198 4.52 26.30 27.90
N TYR A 199 4.33 27.58 27.61
CA TYR A 199 4.46 28.63 28.63
C TYR A 199 3.21 28.67 29.51
N THR A 200 3.36 29.20 30.73
CA THR A 200 2.34 29.19 31.79
C THR A 200 1.01 29.83 31.42
N HIS A 201 0.98 30.78 30.48
CA HIS A 201 -0.24 31.43 29.97
C HIS A 201 -0.91 30.72 28.79
N SER A 202 -0.36 29.59 28.30
CA SER A 202 -0.96 28.77 27.23
C SER A 202 -2.04 27.87 27.81
N LYS A 203 -3.14 27.65 27.07
CA LYS A 203 -4.16 26.67 27.48
C LYS A 203 -3.62 25.24 27.44
N LEU A 204 -2.60 24.98 26.60
CA LEU A 204 -1.94 23.68 26.50
C LEU A 204 -1.10 23.35 27.75
N TYR A 205 -0.58 24.35 28.45
CA TYR A 205 0.21 24.12 29.66
C TYR A 205 -0.61 23.49 30.79
N ALA A 206 -1.89 23.84 30.89
CA ALA A 206 -2.82 23.28 31.88
C ALA A 206 -3.40 21.91 31.47
N THR A 207 -3.04 21.38 30.31
CA THR A 207 -3.61 20.14 29.77
C THR A 207 -3.07 18.93 30.53
N SER A 208 -3.97 18.11 31.08
CA SER A 208 -3.58 16.88 31.78
C SER A 208 -3.16 15.79 30.79
N ILE A 209 -2.45 14.76 31.28
CA ILE A 209 -2.15 13.58 30.47
C ILE A 209 -3.44 12.86 30.02
N LEU A 210 -4.50 12.94 30.83
CA LEU A 210 -5.81 12.39 30.49
C LEU A 210 -6.42 13.12 29.29
N ASP A 211 -6.45 14.45 29.30
CA ASP A 211 -6.96 15.25 28.18
C ASP A 211 -6.17 14.98 26.89
N CYS A 212 -4.84 14.88 27.00
CA CYS A 212 -3.99 14.53 25.86
C CYS A 212 -4.31 13.12 25.33
N THR A 213 -4.51 12.15 26.23
CA THR A 213 -4.88 10.78 25.86
C THR A 213 -6.23 10.73 25.15
N LEU A 214 -7.22 11.46 25.65
CA LEU A 214 -8.56 11.52 25.06
C LEU A 214 -8.52 12.17 23.67
N PHE A 215 -7.82 13.29 23.52
CA PHE A 215 -7.60 13.95 22.23
C PHE A 215 -6.96 13.01 21.20
N VAL A 216 -5.87 12.34 21.59
CA VAL A 216 -5.17 11.37 20.74
C VAL A 216 -6.08 10.20 20.38
N LEU A 217 -6.81 9.63 21.35
CA LEU A 217 -7.67 8.48 21.11
C LEU A 217 -8.79 8.80 20.11
N VAL A 218 -9.42 9.98 20.24
CA VAL A 218 -10.43 10.46 19.28
C VAL A 218 -9.83 10.54 17.87
N LEU A 219 -8.62 11.10 17.71
CA LEU A 219 -7.98 11.22 16.41
C LEU A 219 -7.55 9.88 15.81
N VAL A 220 -6.98 8.98 16.61
CA VAL A 220 -6.55 7.64 16.16
C VAL A 220 -7.76 6.80 15.74
N LEU A 221 -8.84 6.84 16.51
CA LEU A 221 -10.08 6.14 16.17
C LEU A 221 -10.78 6.77 14.95
N SER A 222 -10.73 8.09 14.81
CA SER A 222 -11.23 8.78 13.61
C SER A 222 -10.47 8.35 12.36
N CYS A 223 -9.13 8.32 12.41
CA CYS A 223 -8.31 7.81 11.31
C CYS A 223 -8.64 6.36 10.97
N SER A 224 -8.80 5.51 11.98
CA SER A 224 -9.12 4.09 11.82
C SER A 224 -10.53 3.86 11.27
N ALA A 225 -11.52 4.68 11.65
CA ALA A 225 -12.87 4.63 11.12
C ALA A 225 -12.91 5.07 9.66
N ILE A 226 -12.16 6.11 9.29
CA ILE A 226 -12.03 6.56 7.89
C ILE A 226 -11.39 5.45 7.04
N ASP A 227 -10.32 4.79 7.53
CA ASP A 227 -9.71 3.66 6.84
C ASP A 227 -10.69 2.50 6.65
N TYR A 228 -11.49 2.21 7.68
CA TYR A 228 -12.52 1.16 7.62
C TYR A 228 -13.61 1.46 6.58
N LEU A 229 -14.12 2.70 6.55
CA LEU A 229 -15.11 3.14 5.56
C LEU A 229 -14.56 3.09 4.13
N ASP A 230 -13.32 3.55 3.92
CA ASP A 230 -12.66 3.47 2.62
C ASP A 230 -12.49 2.01 2.17
N THR A 231 -12.16 1.11 3.10
CA THR A 231 -12.01 -0.33 2.84
C THR A 231 -13.32 -0.96 2.39
N ILE A 232 -14.43 -0.67 3.06
CA ILE A 232 -15.75 -1.18 2.70
C ILE A 232 -16.18 -0.62 1.35
N LEU A 233 -15.99 0.68 1.12
CA LEU A 233 -16.37 1.31 -0.14
C LEU A 233 -15.58 0.75 -1.33
N ASN A 234 -14.29 0.41 -1.13
CA ASN A 234 -13.45 -0.19 -2.17
C ASN A 234 -13.79 -1.66 -2.45
N THR A 235 -14.21 -2.41 -1.43
CA THR A 235 -14.47 -3.85 -1.52
C THR A 235 -15.91 -4.15 -1.96
N TYR A 236 -16.86 -3.39 -1.40
CA TYR A 236 -18.30 -3.53 -1.61
C TYR A 236 -18.92 -2.23 -2.17
N PRO A 237 -18.42 -1.70 -3.30
CA PRO A 237 -18.92 -0.43 -3.85
C PRO A 237 -20.41 -0.48 -4.22
N HIS A 238 -20.96 -1.68 -4.44
CA HIS A 238 -22.37 -1.90 -4.77
C HIS A 238 -23.34 -1.54 -3.63
N LEU A 239 -22.86 -1.44 -2.39
CA LEU A 239 -23.66 -0.95 -1.25
C LEU A 239 -24.15 0.47 -1.47
N VAL A 240 -23.41 1.26 -2.26
CA VAL A 240 -23.70 2.66 -2.52
C VAL A 240 -23.97 2.93 -4.00
N GLN A 241 -23.21 2.29 -4.90
CA GLN A 241 -23.33 2.47 -6.34
C GLN A 241 -23.26 1.12 -7.06
N LYS A 242 -24.40 0.65 -7.59
CA LYS A 242 -24.48 -0.62 -8.32
C LYS A 242 -23.82 -0.58 -9.71
N ASP A 243 -23.85 0.58 -10.38
CA ASP A 243 -23.30 0.74 -11.73
C ASP A 243 -21.76 0.82 -11.71
N LYS A 244 -21.11 -0.24 -12.19
CA LYS A 244 -19.64 -0.36 -12.29
C LYS A 244 -18.98 0.82 -13.01
N SER A 245 -19.63 1.42 -14.02
CA SER A 245 -19.08 2.55 -14.76
C SER A 245 -19.01 3.83 -13.94
N LYS A 246 -19.91 3.97 -12.96
CA LYS A 246 -19.98 5.11 -12.02
C LYS A 246 -19.13 4.89 -10.77
N GLN A 247 -18.79 3.65 -10.44
CA GLN A 247 -17.90 3.32 -9.31
C GLN A 247 -16.50 3.94 -9.43
N ALA A 248 -16.04 4.28 -10.64
CA ALA A 248 -14.78 4.99 -10.87
C ALA A 248 -14.71 6.34 -10.13
N ALA A 249 -15.83 7.05 -10.00
CA ALA A 249 -15.89 8.32 -9.27
C ALA A 249 -15.58 8.16 -7.77
N LEU A 250 -15.81 6.96 -7.22
CA LEU A 250 -15.56 6.63 -5.82
C LEU A 250 -14.08 6.39 -5.52
N GLN A 251 -13.20 6.39 -6.52
CA GLN A 251 -11.77 6.16 -6.29
C GLN A 251 -11.01 7.47 -5.99
N ASN A 252 -11.64 8.63 -6.14
CA ASN A 252 -11.01 9.92 -5.85
C ASN A 252 -11.48 10.48 -4.49
N GLN A 253 -10.69 10.27 -3.45
CA GLN A 253 -11.03 10.69 -2.08
C GLN A 253 -11.08 12.22 -1.89
N ALA A 254 -10.55 12.99 -2.84
CA ALA A 254 -10.67 14.45 -2.86
C ALA A 254 -11.98 14.94 -3.48
N SER A 255 -12.82 14.04 -4.02
CA SER A 255 -14.05 14.41 -4.71
C SER A 255 -15.27 14.46 -3.79
N PHE A 256 -16.22 15.32 -4.12
CA PHE A 256 -17.52 15.37 -3.45
C PHE A 256 -18.29 14.05 -3.59
N ALA A 257 -18.21 13.40 -4.77
CA ALA A 257 -18.88 12.13 -5.02
C ALA A 257 -18.43 11.02 -4.05
N TYR A 258 -17.14 10.97 -3.71
CA TYR A 258 -16.62 10.05 -2.70
C TYR A 258 -17.23 10.30 -1.33
N TRP A 259 -17.23 11.54 -0.84
CA TRP A 259 -17.74 11.85 0.49
C TRP A 259 -19.25 11.72 0.60
N MET A 260 -20.00 11.96 -0.48
CA MET A 260 -21.42 11.63 -0.56
C MET A 260 -21.64 10.12 -0.45
N ALA A 261 -20.79 9.31 -1.08
CA ALA A 261 -20.88 7.86 -0.98
C ALA A 261 -20.53 7.36 0.43
N VAL A 262 -19.52 7.97 1.09
CA VAL A 262 -19.19 7.69 2.49
C VAL A 262 -20.37 8.05 3.41
N ALA A 263 -21.03 9.19 3.20
CA ALA A 263 -22.20 9.59 3.99
C ALA A 263 -23.37 8.61 3.80
N GLN A 264 -23.64 8.18 2.56
CA GLN A 264 -24.65 7.16 2.27
C GLN A 264 -24.32 5.81 2.92
N LEU A 265 -23.05 5.42 2.91
CA LEU A 265 -22.58 4.21 3.59
C LEU A 265 -22.79 4.30 5.10
N VAL A 266 -22.43 5.42 5.73
CA VAL A 266 -22.62 5.63 7.18
C VAL A 266 -24.10 5.61 7.56
N ALA A 267 -24.96 6.22 6.74
CA ALA A 267 -26.41 6.25 6.97
C ALA A 267 -27.05 4.84 6.95
N ASN A 268 -26.52 3.94 6.11
CA ASN A 268 -27.00 2.56 5.95
C ASN A 268 -25.89 1.56 6.26
N MET A 269 -25.17 1.78 7.37
CA MET A 269 -23.95 1.05 7.66
C MET A 269 -24.26 -0.43 7.97
N PRO A 270 -23.81 -1.39 7.12
CA PRO A 270 -24.14 -2.80 7.27
C PRO A 270 -23.46 -3.41 8.51
N ASN A 271 -24.02 -4.48 9.06
CA ASN A 271 -23.23 -5.32 9.95
C ASN A 271 -22.23 -6.10 9.11
N GLU A 272 -21.06 -6.41 9.70
CA GLU A 272 -20.06 -7.19 8.97
C GLU A 272 -20.62 -8.54 8.51
N SER A 273 -21.52 -9.15 9.30
CA SER A 273 -22.19 -10.42 8.97
C SER A 273 -23.09 -10.35 7.73
N ASP A 274 -23.49 -9.15 7.30
CA ASP A 274 -24.32 -8.95 6.12
C ASP A 274 -23.46 -8.87 4.84
N LEU A 275 -22.13 -8.75 4.99
CA LEU A 275 -21.20 -8.68 3.89
C LEU A 275 -20.93 -10.09 3.34
N HIS A 276 -20.72 -10.22 2.04
CA HIS A 276 -20.35 -11.49 1.44
C HIS A 276 -18.87 -11.82 1.75
N ALA A 277 -18.56 -13.04 2.19
CA ALA A 277 -17.20 -13.39 2.62
C ALA A 277 -16.18 -13.58 1.48
N SER A 278 -16.65 -14.01 0.29
CA SER A 278 -15.78 -14.44 -0.81
C SER A 278 -14.72 -13.42 -1.26
N PRO A 279 -14.95 -12.10 -1.35
CA PRO A 279 -13.90 -11.14 -1.70
C PRO A 279 -12.71 -11.16 -0.73
N ILE A 280 -12.95 -11.45 0.54
CA ILE A 280 -11.91 -11.49 1.58
C ILE A 280 -11.19 -12.83 1.54
N GLU A 281 -11.94 -13.93 1.49
CA GLU A 281 -11.41 -15.30 1.44
C GLU A 281 -10.58 -15.53 0.18
N ASP A 282 -11.05 -15.04 -0.97
CA ASP A 282 -10.34 -15.14 -2.23
C ASP A 282 -9.05 -14.30 -2.19
N LEU A 283 -9.06 -13.10 -1.58
CA LEU A 283 -7.84 -12.30 -1.41
C LEU A 283 -6.83 -12.97 -0.47
N GLU A 284 -7.29 -13.54 0.66
CA GLU A 284 -6.45 -14.32 1.58
C GLU A 284 -5.81 -15.51 0.84
N THR A 285 -6.58 -16.16 -0.04
CA THR A 285 -6.10 -17.22 -0.93
C THR A 285 -5.01 -16.71 -1.88
N ALA A 286 -5.22 -15.56 -2.54
CA ALA A 286 -4.20 -14.95 -3.39
C ALA A 286 -2.89 -14.65 -2.64
N ILE A 287 -2.98 -14.11 -1.41
CA ILE A 287 -1.81 -13.83 -0.56
C ILE A 287 -1.05 -15.13 -0.19
N ARG A 288 -1.81 -16.20 0.09
CA ARG A 288 -1.29 -17.53 0.42
C ARG A 288 -0.62 -18.19 -0.79
N VAL A 289 -1.29 -18.28 -1.94
CA VAL A 289 -0.81 -18.91 -3.18
C VAL A 289 0.47 -18.24 -3.67
N LEU A 290 0.55 -16.91 -3.62
CA LEU A 290 1.78 -16.20 -3.98
C LEU A 290 2.98 -16.56 -3.08
N GLY A 291 2.73 -17.07 -1.88
CA GLY A 291 3.70 -17.82 -1.07
C GLY A 291 5.05 -17.12 -0.82
N PRO A 292 6.11 -17.90 -0.52
CA PRO A 292 7.49 -17.42 -0.44
C PRO A 292 8.14 -17.15 -1.81
N ALA A 293 7.64 -17.77 -2.89
CA ALA A 293 8.14 -17.60 -4.25
C ALA A 293 8.05 -16.14 -4.73
N SER A 294 7.08 -15.39 -4.20
CA SER A 294 6.84 -13.98 -4.53
C SER A 294 7.46 -13.00 -3.52
N ARG A 295 8.49 -13.38 -2.75
CA ARG A 295 9.12 -12.48 -1.75
C ARG A 295 9.58 -11.15 -2.32
N SER A 296 10.14 -11.15 -3.53
CA SER A 296 10.51 -9.92 -4.25
C SER A 296 9.28 -9.05 -4.51
N TRP A 297 8.21 -9.65 -5.05
CA TRP A 297 6.94 -8.96 -5.28
C TRP A 297 6.32 -8.44 -3.98
N LYS A 298 6.26 -9.24 -2.90
CA LYS A 298 5.69 -8.80 -1.60
C LYS A 298 6.42 -7.59 -1.02
N THR A 299 7.74 -7.56 -1.15
CA THR A 299 8.57 -6.42 -0.72
C THR A 299 8.30 -5.19 -1.61
N MET A 300 8.18 -5.39 -2.93
CA MET A 300 7.93 -4.32 -3.88
C MET A 300 6.51 -3.75 -3.78
N ALA A 301 5.51 -4.62 -3.65
CA ALA A 301 4.11 -4.30 -3.51
C ALA A 301 3.88 -3.43 -2.25
N ALA A 302 4.68 -3.62 -1.20
CA ALA A 302 4.62 -2.78 0.00
C ALA A 302 4.88 -1.29 -0.29
N LEU A 303 5.53 -0.93 -1.40
CA LEU A 303 5.77 0.46 -1.77
C LEU A 303 4.50 1.17 -2.29
N PHE A 304 3.47 0.44 -2.67
CA PHE A 304 2.27 1.01 -3.27
C PHE A 304 1.22 1.41 -2.20
N PRO A 305 0.34 2.38 -2.52
CA PRO A 305 -0.86 2.64 -1.73
C PRO A 305 -1.69 1.37 -1.52
N VAL A 306 -2.30 1.22 -0.35
CA VAL A 306 -2.94 -0.03 0.10
C VAL A 306 -3.97 -0.59 -0.88
N ASN A 307 -4.89 0.25 -1.37
CA ASN A 307 -5.96 -0.19 -2.28
C ASN A 307 -5.41 -0.60 -3.64
N LEU A 308 -4.40 0.11 -4.15
CA LEU A 308 -3.71 -0.28 -5.37
C LEU A 308 -2.89 -1.57 -5.19
N ARG A 309 -2.20 -1.69 -4.04
CA ARG A 309 -1.43 -2.87 -3.68
C ARG A 309 -2.30 -4.13 -3.69
N GLN A 310 -3.55 -4.03 -3.25
CA GLN A 310 -4.51 -5.13 -3.29
C GLN A 310 -4.78 -5.58 -4.74
N ASP A 311 -5.15 -4.68 -5.64
CA ASP A 311 -5.47 -5.04 -7.02
C ASP A 311 -4.26 -5.53 -7.81
N LEU A 312 -3.08 -4.93 -7.59
CA LEU A 312 -1.83 -5.43 -8.17
C LEU A 312 -1.50 -6.84 -7.67
N CYS A 313 -1.82 -7.16 -6.40
CA CYS A 313 -1.69 -8.50 -5.85
C CYS A 313 -2.63 -9.49 -6.55
N LEU A 314 -3.88 -9.10 -6.79
CA LEU A 314 -4.85 -9.93 -7.52
C LEU A 314 -4.42 -10.19 -8.97
N LEU A 315 -3.96 -9.15 -9.67
CA LEU A 315 -3.39 -9.27 -11.01
C LEU A 315 -2.21 -10.23 -11.00
N TYR A 316 -1.22 -10.01 -10.15
CA TYR A 316 -0.03 -10.86 -10.13
C TYR A 316 -0.35 -12.32 -9.78
N ALA A 317 -1.30 -12.56 -8.86
CA ALA A 317 -1.78 -13.91 -8.54
C ALA A 317 -2.42 -14.59 -9.75
N PHE A 318 -3.30 -13.90 -10.49
CA PHE A 318 -3.92 -14.45 -11.68
C PHE A 318 -2.89 -14.85 -12.73
N PHE A 319 -1.93 -13.98 -13.01
CA PHE A 319 -0.90 -14.26 -14.00
C PHE A 319 -0.04 -15.44 -13.62
N ARG A 320 0.42 -15.48 -12.36
CA ARG A 320 1.22 -16.59 -11.86
C ARG A 320 0.47 -17.91 -11.92
N THR A 321 -0.81 -17.92 -11.54
CA THR A 321 -1.65 -19.12 -11.59
C THR A 321 -1.95 -19.55 -13.02
N ALA A 322 -2.23 -18.61 -13.92
CA ALA A 322 -2.48 -18.93 -15.33
C ALA A 322 -1.23 -19.46 -16.03
N ASP A 323 -0.06 -18.90 -15.73
CA ASP A 323 1.25 -19.40 -16.16
C ASP A 323 1.44 -20.86 -15.70
N ASP A 324 1.26 -21.14 -14.40
CA ASP A 324 1.38 -22.49 -13.83
C ASP A 324 0.37 -23.48 -14.46
N LEU A 325 -0.85 -23.05 -14.76
CA LEU A 325 -1.85 -23.89 -15.43
C LEU A 325 -1.44 -24.29 -16.86
N VAL A 326 -0.77 -23.40 -17.59
CA VAL A 326 -0.32 -23.67 -18.96
C VAL A 326 0.99 -24.46 -18.95
N ASP A 327 1.89 -24.10 -18.04
CA ASP A 327 3.28 -24.54 -18.03
C ASP A 327 3.53 -25.86 -17.29
N ASP A 328 2.88 -26.06 -16.15
CA ASP A 328 3.15 -27.16 -15.22
C ASP A 328 2.07 -28.26 -15.27
N ALA A 329 1.23 -28.27 -16.32
CA ALA A 329 0.19 -29.29 -16.44
C ALA A 329 0.80 -30.69 -16.69
N PRO A 330 0.19 -31.78 -16.20
CA PRO A 330 0.79 -33.12 -16.29
C PRO A 330 0.99 -33.65 -17.71
N THR A 331 0.22 -33.14 -18.68
CA THR A 331 0.28 -33.58 -20.08
C THR A 331 0.11 -32.39 -21.04
N PRO A 332 0.71 -32.44 -22.24
CA PRO A 332 0.53 -31.39 -23.27
C PRO A 332 -0.94 -31.14 -23.62
N LYS A 333 -1.76 -32.20 -23.65
CA LYS A 333 -3.20 -32.10 -23.89
C LYS A 333 -3.92 -31.31 -22.79
N GLN A 334 -3.50 -31.47 -21.53
CA GLN A 334 -4.05 -30.69 -20.43
C GLN A 334 -3.61 -29.21 -20.53
N CYS A 335 -2.38 -28.93 -20.95
CA CYS A 335 -1.93 -27.55 -21.20
C CYS A 335 -2.84 -26.84 -22.22
N GLU A 336 -3.13 -27.51 -23.35
CA GLU A 336 -4.03 -26.98 -24.39
C GLU A 336 -5.45 -26.75 -23.85
N GLN A 337 -6.00 -27.72 -23.09
CA GLN A 337 -7.32 -27.59 -22.47
C GLN A 337 -7.39 -26.45 -21.44
N ASN A 338 -6.34 -26.28 -20.64
CA ASN A 338 -6.22 -25.17 -19.69
C ASN A 338 -6.18 -23.83 -20.43
N LEU A 339 -5.41 -23.71 -21.52
CA LEU A 339 -5.38 -22.51 -22.35
C LEU A 339 -6.75 -22.20 -22.98
N ILE A 340 -7.47 -23.22 -23.49
CA ILE A 340 -8.84 -23.05 -24.01
C ILE A 340 -9.77 -22.54 -22.90
N THR A 341 -9.67 -23.09 -21.70
CA THR A 341 -10.46 -22.69 -20.53
C THR A 341 -10.18 -21.23 -20.16
N ILE A 342 -8.91 -20.83 -20.11
CA ILE A 342 -8.50 -19.45 -19.83
C ILE A 342 -8.99 -18.49 -20.93
N ARG A 343 -8.86 -18.85 -22.21
CA ARG A 343 -9.38 -18.07 -23.35
C ARG A 343 -10.88 -17.85 -23.22
N LYS A 344 -11.63 -18.90 -22.89
CA LYS A 344 -13.09 -18.80 -22.67
C LYS A 344 -13.40 -17.88 -21.49
N PHE A 345 -12.74 -18.07 -20.36
CA PHE A 345 -12.90 -17.23 -19.16
C PHE A 345 -12.66 -15.75 -19.44
N LEU A 346 -11.52 -15.42 -20.04
CA LEU A 346 -11.17 -14.03 -20.35
C LEU A 346 -12.16 -13.42 -21.36
N ARG A 347 -12.67 -14.20 -22.33
CA ARG A 347 -13.72 -13.75 -23.26
C ARG A 347 -14.99 -13.39 -22.50
N GLU A 348 -15.49 -14.27 -21.63
CA GLU A 348 -16.70 -14.02 -20.85
C GLU A 348 -16.54 -12.81 -19.93
N VAL A 349 -15.38 -12.68 -19.28
CA VAL A 349 -15.07 -11.56 -18.38
C VAL A 349 -15.06 -10.21 -19.09
N PHE A 350 -14.39 -10.11 -20.24
CA PHE A 350 -14.24 -8.83 -20.95
C PHE A 350 -15.37 -8.50 -21.93
N PHE A 351 -16.11 -9.50 -22.42
CA PHE A 351 -17.16 -9.32 -23.43
C PHE A 351 -18.50 -9.94 -22.99
N PRO A 352 -19.14 -9.37 -21.94
CA PRO A 352 -20.38 -9.92 -21.37
C PRO A 352 -21.54 -9.97 -22.36
N ALA A 353 -21.60 -9.06 -23.34
CA ALA A 353 -22.67 -9.04 -24.35
C ALA A 353 -22.65 -10.26 -25.31
N GLN A 354 -21.52 -10.97 -25.39
CA GLN A 354 -21.36 -12.20 -26.17
C GLN A 354 -21.46 -13.46 -25.30
N ALA A 355 -21.30 -13.33 -23.98
CA ALA A 355 -21.61 -14.39 -23.03
C ALA A 355 -23.13 -14.54 -22.93
N ASN A 356 -23.63 -15.77 -22.77
CA ASN A 356 -25.07 -16.09 -22.74
C ASN A 356 -25.91 -15.04 -21.96
N LYS A 357 -27.07 -14.63 -22.51
CA LYS A 357 -28.04 -13.72 -21.85
C LYS A 357 -28.65 -14.27 -20.54
N GLN A 358 -28.20 -15.43 -20.08
CA GLN A 358 -28.63 -16.03 -18.82
C GLN A 358 -27.84 -15.40 -17.67
N HIS A 359 -28.53 -14.59 -16.87
CA HIS A 359 -28.04 -14.23 -15.55
C HIS A 359 -28.26 -15.43 -14.63
N TYR A 360 -27.16 -16.00 -14.13
CA TYR A 360 -27.24 -17.04 -13.10
C TYR A 360 -27.68 -16.41 -11.78
N LEU A 361 -28.35 -17.16 -10.90
CA LEU A 361 -28.73 -16.70 -9.56
C LEU A 361 -27.49 -16.20 -8.82
N GLN A 362 -27.37 -14.88 -8.71
CA GLN A 362 -26.16 -14.25 -8.22
C GLN A 362 -26.22 -14.10 -6.70
N GLN A 363 -25.54 -15.01 -5.98
CA GLN A 363 -25.38 -14.93 -4.53
C GLN A 363 -24.33 -13.88 -4.12
N ASP A 364 -23.27 -13.71 -4.94
CA ASP A 364 -22.21 -12.72 -4.71
C ASP A 364 -22.29 -11.55 -5.70
N LEU A 365 -22.80 -10.40 -5.27
CA LEU A 365 -22.90 -9.17 -6.07
C LEU A 365 -21.54 -8.52 -6.42
N THR A 366 -20.44 -9.01 -5.84
CA THR A 366 -19.10 -8.52 -6.17
C THR A 366 -18.57 -9.12 -7.47
N LEU A 367 -19.05 -10.30 -7.85
CA LEU A 367 -18.68 -11.00 -9.08
C LEU A 367 -19.52 -10.57 -10.29
N PRO A 368 -19.10 -10.88 -11.52
CA PRO A 368 -19.97 -10.73 -12.69
C PRO A 368 -21.03 -11.85 -12.74
N GLY A 369 -22.32 -11.48 -12.76
CA GLY A 369 -23.45 -12.43 -12.72
C GLY A 369 -23.71 -13.21 -14.01
N HIS A 370 -23.04 -12.86 -15.11
CA HIS A 370 -23.15 -13.56 -16.38
C HIS A 370 -22.17 -14.74 -16.51
N ILE A 371 -21.26 -14.92 -15.54
CA ILE A 371 -20.26 -15.99 -15.54
C ILE A 371 -20.81 -17.22 -14.80
N ASN A 372 -20.70 -18.40 -15.41
CA ASN A 372 -21.06 -19.67 -14.76
C ASN A 372 -19.90 -20.18 -13.91
N TRP A 373 -19.87 -19.83 -12.63
CA TRP A 373 -18.79 -20.23 -11.72
C TRP A 373 -18.74 -21.75 -11.46
N ASN A 374 -19.88 -22.45 -11.48
CA ASN A 374 -19.93 -23.91 -11.33
C ASN A 374 -19.27 -24.62 -12.51
N TYR A 375 -19.39 -24.07 -13.72
CA TYR A 375 -18.68 -24.58 -14.89
C TYR A 375 -17.16 -24.47 -14.72
N TYR A 376 -16.66 -23.33 -14.25
CA TYR A 376 -15.22 -23.17 -14.00
C TYR A 376 -14.73 -23.99 -12.81
N ALA A 377 -15.56 -24.19 -11.78
CA ALA A 377 -15.25 -25.07 -10.65
C ALA A 377 -15.03 -26.53 -11.08
N ALA A 378 -15.75 -27.00 -12.12
CA ALA A 378 -15.58 -28.34 -12.67
C ALA A 378 -14.34 -28.51 -13.57
N LEU A 379 -13.82 -27.41 -14.13
CA LEU A 379 -12.68 -27.44 -15.07
C LEU A 379 -11.35 -27.10 -14.42
N LEU A 380 -11.35 -26.19 -13.44
CA LEU A 380 -10.14 -25.77 -12.75
C LEU A 380 -9.75 -26.81 -11.69
N PRO A 381 -8.44 -26.99 -11.41
CA PRO A 381 -7.95 -28.12 -10.65
C PRO A 381 -8.36 -28.11 -9.17
N ASN A 382 -8.67 -26.95 -8.59
CA ASN A 382 -9.05 -26.80 -7.19
C ASN A 382 -9.70 -25.43 -6.91
N GLU A 383 -10.26 -25.27 -5.71
CA GLU A 383 -10.87 -24.01 -5.25
C GLU A 383 -9.87 -22.86 -5.15
N ASP A 384 -8.59 -23.12 -4.84
CA ASP A 384 -7.59 -22.06 -4.76
C ASP A 384 -7.44 -21.36 -6.12
N VAL A 385 -7.35 -22.14 -7.20
CA VAL A 385 -7.29 -21.60 -8.57
C VAL A 385 -8.59 -20.89 -8.93
N LEU A 386 -9.75 -21.44 -8.57
CA LEU A 386 -11.04 -20.79 -8.82
C LEU A 386 -11.15 -19.43 -8.10
N ALA A 387 -10.68 -19.33 -6.86
CA ALA A 387 -10.61 -18.09 -6.08
C ALA A 387 -9.76 -17.02 -6.78
N ILE A 388 -8.64 -17.41 -7.39
CA ILE A 388 -7.80 -16.49 -8.18
C ILE A 388 -8.55 -15.97 -9.40
N PHE A 389 -9.32 -16.81 -10.09
CA PHE A 389 -10.13 -16.39 -11.23
C PHE A 389 -11.28 -15.46 -10.80
N ARG A 390 -11.95 -15.75 -9.69
CA ARG A 390 -12.96 -14.86 -9.06
C ARG A 390 -12.35 -13.48 -8.76
N ASN A 391 -11.18 -13.43 -8.15
CA ASN A 391 -10.45 -12.19 -7.90
C ASN A 391 -10.19 -11.38 -9.16
N PHE A 392 -9.66 -12.02 -10.22
CA PHE A 392 -9.43 -11.34 -11.50
C PHE A 392 -10.73 -10.78 -12.07
N ALA A 393 -11.81 -11.55 -12.04
CA ALA A 393 -13.11 -11.11 -12.53
C ALA A 393 -13.65 -9.88 -11.79
N ARG A 394 -13.44 -9.75 -10.47
CA ARG A 394 -13.88 -8.58 -9.69
C ARG A 394 -13.25 -7.27 -10.19
N ILE A 395 -12.00 -7.33 -10.63
CA ILE A 395 -11.23 -6.15 -11.06
C ILE A 395 -11.27 -5.91 -12.58
N SER A 396 -11.70 -6.90 -13.36
CA SER A 396 -11.70 -6.88 -14.83
C SER A 396 -12.38 -5.69 -15.50
N HIS A 397 -13.44 -5.15 -14.89
CA HIS A 397 -14.30 -4.12 -15.49
C HIS A 397 -13.61 -2.77 -15.76
N TYR A 398 -12.41 -2.54 -15.21
CA TYR A 398 -11.58 -1.37 -15.50
C TYR A 398 -10.23 -1.71 -16.14
N LEU A 399 -10.02 -2.96 -16.55
CA LEU A 399 -8.83 -3.44 -17.25
C LEU A 399 -9.00 -3.34 -18.78
N CYS A 400 -7.90 -3.46 -19.54
CA CYS A 400 -7.95 -3.40 -21.00
C CYS A 400 -8.33 -4.76 -21.63
N PRO A 401 -9.39 -4.83 -22.46
CA PRO A 401 -9.79 -6.09 -23.11
C PRO A 401 -8.75 -6.68 -24.06
N ARG A 402 -7.89 -5.84 -24.65
CA ARG A 402 -6.77 -6.26 -25.52
C ARG A 402 -5.86 -7.26 -24.83
N ALA A 403 -5.76 -7.20 -23.50
CA ALA A 403 -4.92 -8.13 -22.77
C ALA A 403 -5.37 -9.59 -22.92
N MET A 404 -6.67 -9.83 -23.12
CA MET A 404 -7.21 -11.17 -23.31
C MET A 404 -6.57 -11.88 -24.51
N SER A 405 -6.52 -11.24 -25.67
CA SER A 405 -5.97 -11.86 -26.87
C SER A 405 -4.46 -12.07 -26.72
N GLU A 406 -3.73 -11.00 -26.40
CA GLU A 406 -2.27 -11.01 -26.45
C GLU A 406 -1.61 -11.95 -25.45
N LEU A 407 -2.20 -12.11 -24.25
CA LEU A 407 -1.67 -13.04 -23.25
C LEU A 407 -1.90 -14.49 -23.66
N THR A 408 -3.08 -14.78 -24.20
CA THR A 408 -3.37 -16.13 -24.65
C THR A 408 -2.58 -16.50 -25.90
N ASP A 409 -2.23 -15.52 -26.73
CA ASP A 409 -1.30 -15.72 -27.85
C ASP A 409 0.13 -15.98 -27.35
N ALA A 410 0.58 -15.29 -26.30
CA ALA A 410 1.88 -15.57 -25.69
C ALA A 410 1.97 -16.98 -25.11
N TRP A 411 0.96 -17.42 -24.36
CA TRP A 411 0.90 -18.80 -23.85
C TRP A 411 0.82 -19.83 -24.98
N GLU A 412 0.07 -19.55 -26.03
CA GLU A 412 0.04 -20.42 -27.21
C GLU A 412 1.41 -20.52 -27.90
N HIS A 413 2.15 -19.41 -28.00
CA HIS A 413 3.53 -19.41 -28.51
C HIS A 413 4.43 -20.34 -27.68
N ASP A 414 4.32 -20.29 -26.36
CA ASP A 414 5.12 -21.15 -25.47
C ASP A 414 4.74 -22.63 -25.62
N LEU A 415 3.45 -22.94 -25.78
CA LEU A 415 2.97 -24.31 -26.04
C LEU A 415 3.44 -24.86 -27.38
N ARG A 416 3.45 -24.04 -28.45
CA ARG A 416 3.98 -24.46 -29.75
C ARG A 416 5.47 -24.79 -29.67
N GLY A 417 6.20 -24.16 -28.76
CA GLY A 417 7.61 -24.45 -28.49
C GLY A 417 8.56 -24.11 -29.64
N GLU A 418 8.13 -23.28 -30.59
CA GLU A 418 8.92 -22.89 -31.76
C GLU A 418 10.16 -22.07 -31.36
N PRO A 419 11.28 -22.19 -32.11
CA PRO A 419 12.47 -21.41 -31.83
C PRO A 419 12.24 -19.91 -32.11
N VAL A 420 12.70 -19.07 -31.19
CA VAL A 420 12.83 -17.62 -31.44
C VAL A 420 13.91 -17.42 -32.50
N LYS A 421 13.55 -16.90 -33.69
CA LYS A 421 14.49 -16.83 -34.82
C LYS A 421 15.34 -15.57 -34.77
N LYS A 422 14.69 -14.42 -34.59
CA LYS A 422 15.31 -13.08 -34.63
C LYS A 422 15.08 -12.31 -33.34
N GLN A 423 15.88 -11.27 -33.09
CA GLN A 423 15.66 -10.35 -31.96
C GLN A 423 14.27 -9.71 -31.96
N LYS A 424 13.73 -9.44 -33.16
CA LYS A 424 12.39 -8.86 -33.30
C LYS A 424 11.31 -9.81 -32.76
N ASP A 425 11.51 -11.11 -32.93
CA ASP A 425 10.57 -12.12 -32.42
C ASP A 425 10.60 -12.16 -30.89
N LEU A 426 11.79 -12.04 -30.29
CA LEU A 426 11.96 -11.92 -28.84
C LEU A 426 11.30 -10.66 -28.29
N LEU A 427 11.47 -9.51 -28.97
CA LEU A 427 10.83 -8.25 -28.60
C LEU A 427 9.31 -8.34 -28.67
N ASN A 428 8.77 -8.98 -29.72
CA ASN A 428 7.34 -9.21 -29.87
C ASN A 428 6.80 -10.13 -28.77
N TYR A 429 7.50 -11.23 -28.46
CA TYR A 429 7.12 -12.11 -27.36
C TYR A 429 7.10 -11.36 -26.01
N ALA A 430 8.16 -10.60 -25.70
CA ALA A 430 8.22 -9.78 -24.49
C ALA A 430 7.08 -8.73 -24.43
N ALA A 431 6.66 -8.21 -25.60
CA ALA A 431 5.53 -7.30 -25.73
C ALA A 431 4.19 -7.96 -25.37
N LEU A 432 3.98 -9.19 -25.83
CA LEU A 432 2.73 -9.93 -25.68
C LEU A 432 2.52 -10.41 -24.25
N ILE A 433 3.57 -10.89 -23.58
CA ILE A 433 3.46 -11.43 -22.22
C ILE A 433 3.54 -10.30 -21.15
N SER A 434 4.75 -9.82 -20.85
CA SER A 434 4.97 -8.88 -19.75
C SER A 434 4.60 -7.44 -20.13
N GLY A 435 4.75 -7.07 -21.40
CA GLY A 435 4.29 -5.78 -21.90
C GLY A 435 2.80 -5.56 -21.64
N THR A 436 1.98 -6.55 -21.97
CA THR A 436 0.53 -6.56 -21.69
C THR A 436 0.22 -6.55 -20.19
N PHE A 437 0.99 -7.28 -19.38
CA PHE A 437 0.87 -7.20 -17.91
C PHE A 437 1.14 -5.77 -17.38
N GLY A 438 2.13 -5.07 -17.94
CA GLY A 438 2.42 -3.67 -17.62
C GLY A 438 1.26 -2.72 -17.97
N GLU A 439 0.59 -2.96 -19.10
CA GLU A 439 -0.62 -2.21 -19.48
C GLU A 439 -1.78 -2.42 -18.49
N LEU A 440 -2.00 -3.65 -18.05
CA LEU A 440 -3.03 -3.97 -17.06
C LEU A 440 -2.75 -3.35 -15.69
N CYS A 441 -1.50 -3.40 -15.23
CA CYS A 441 -1.09 -2.72 -14.01
C CYS A 441 -1.35 -1.22 -14.11
N THR A 442 -1.09 -0.63 -15.28
CA THR A 442 -1.36 0.80 -15.54
C THR A 442 -2.86 1.10 -15.53
N CYS A 443 -3.71 0.21 -16.06
CA CYS A 443 -5.16 0.35 -15.95
C CYS A 443 -5.63 0.38 -14.49
N ALA A 444 -5.14 -0.55 -13.65
CA ALA A 444 -5.44 -0.58 -12.23
C ALA A 444 -4.95 0.69 -11.50
N ILE A 445 -3.74 1.16 -11.81
CA ILE A 445 -3.20 2.44 -11.30
C ILE A 445 -4.13 3.60 -11.65
N MET A 446 -4.49 3.76 -12.92
CA MET A 446 -5.32 4.89 -13.35
C MET A 446 -6.71 4.86 -12.72
N TYR A 447 -7.29 3.67 -12.55
CA TYR A 447 -8.56 3.49 -11.84
C TYR A 447 -8.44 3.86 -10.36
N LYS A 448 -7.52 3.24 -9.62
CA LYS A 448 -7.39 3.41 -8.16
C LYS A 448 -6.88 4.78 -7.72
N THR A 449 -6.20 5.51 -8.60
CA THR A 449 -5.78 6.90 -8.35
C THR A 449 -6.84 7.92 -8.79
N GLY A 450 -8.03 7.46 -9.22
CA GLY A 450 -9.15 8.33 -9.61
C GLY A 450 -8.91 9.09 -10.92
N ARG A 451 -8.08 8.57 -11.82
CA ARG A 451 -7.84 9.11 -13.18
C ARG A 451 -8.79 8.53 -14.23
N GLY A 452 -9.68 7.60 -13.85
CA GLY A 452 -10.76 7.04 -14.67
C GLY A 452 -10.60 5.55 -14.97
N SER A 453 -11.63 4.94 -15.56
CA SER A 453 -11.69 3.50 -15.90
C SER A 453 -11.43 3.22 -17.38
N TRP A 454 -10.73 2.15 -17.73
CA TRP A 454 -10.59 1.75 -19.14
C TRP A 454 -11.95 1.33 -19.75
N GLY A 455 -12.40 1.95 -20.85
CA GLY A 455 -13.72 1.70 -21.46
C GLY A 455 -14.29 2.82 -22.37
N LYS A 456 -15.52 2.65 -22.90
CA LYS A 456 -16.20 3.66 -23.76
C LYS A 456 -16.73 4.84 -22.92
N GLN A 457 -15.87 5.82 -22.62
CA GLN A 457 -16.27 7.11 -22.05
C GLN A 457 -15.62 8.25 -22.84
N LYS A 458 -16.37 9.35 -23.06
CA LYS A 458 -16.04 10.43 -24.01
C LYS A 458 -14.81 11.27 -23.67
N ASN A 459 -14.26 11.23 -22.45
CA ASN A 459 -13.18 12.11 -21.98
C ASN A 459 -12.23 11.43 -20.97
N ASN A 460 -11.64 10.28 -21.32
CA ASN A 460 -10.78 9.56 -20.38
C ASN A 460 -9.27 9.66 -20.71
N LYS A 461 -8.52 10.40 -19.88
CA LYS A 461 -7.05 10.47 -19.92
C LYS A 461 -6.39 9.11 -19.69
N ALA A 462 -7.07 8.17 -19.05
CA ALA A 462 -6.59 6.81 -18.86
C ALA A 462 -6.44 6.04 -20.18
N ARG A 463 -7.09 6.45 -21.29
CA ARG A 463 -7.04 5.79 -22.62
C ARG A 463 -5.97 6.31 -23.58
N ASN A 464 -4.99 7.06 -23.09
CA ASN A 464 -3.93 7.55 -23.96
C ASN A 464 -3.04 6.38 -24.43
N GLU A 465 -3.06 6.10 -25.73
CA GLU A 465 -2.25 5.04 -26.34
C GLU A 465 -0.75 5.23 -26.07
N ASP A 466 -0.30 6.48 -25.89
CA ASP A 466 1.08 6.77 -25.50
C ASP A 466 1.40 6.25 -24.08
N VAL A 467 0.44 6.32 -23.16
CA VAL A 467 0.61 5.82 -21.78
C VAL A 467 0.72 4.31 -21.79
N LEU A 468 -0.16 3.60 -22.50
CA LEU A 468 -0.07 2.15 -22.64
C LEU A 468 1.18 1.70 -23.39
N SER A 469 1.54 2.38 -24.48
CA SER A 469 2.75 2.10 -25.25
C SER A 469 4.03 2.23 -24.41
N ARG A 470 4.04 3.15 -23.44
CA ARG A 470 5.14 3.28 -22.48
C ARG A 470 5.06 2.24 -21.35
N ALA A 471 3.86 1.93 -20.84
CA ALA A 471 3.67 0.85 -19.87
C ALA A 471 4.11 -0.52 -20.43
N ARG A 472 3.80 -0.77 -21.70
CA ARG A 472 4.27 -1.94 -22.45
C ARG A 472 5.79 -2.00 -22.52
N ALA A 473 6.45 -0.86 -22.75
CA ALA A 473 7.91 -0.77 -22.74
C ALA A 473 8.49 -1.16 -21.37
N THR A 474 7.86 -0.73 -20.26
CA THR A 474 8.26 -1.14 -18.91
C THR A 474 8.19 -2.66 -18.76
N GLY A 475 7.08 -3.30 -19.13
CA GLY A 475 6.95 -4.77 -19.07
C GLY A 475 7.95 -5.50 -19.97
N GLN A 476 8.16 -5.00 -21.19
CA GLN A 476 9.16 -5.55 -22.13
C GLN A 476 10.58 -5.57 -21.53
N CYS A 477 11.04 -4.45 -20.97
CA CYS A 477 12.35 -4.38 -20.32
C CYS A 477 12.50 -5.45 -19.23
N LEU A 478 11.49 -5.59 -18.37
CA LEU A 478 11.50 -6.57 -17.28
C LEU A 478 11.54 -8.01 -17.79
N GLN A 479 10.81 -8.32 -18.87
CA GLN A 479 10.85 -9.66 -19.47
C GLN A 479 12.18 -9.98 -20.11
N LEU A 480 12.78 -9.03 -20.83
CA LEU A 480 14.11 -9.20 -21.43
C LEU A 480 15.17 -9.46 -20.36
N ILE A 481 15.10 -8.77 -19.22
CA ILE A 481 15.97 -9.04 -18.07
C ILE A 481 15.74 -10.41 -17.48
N ASN A 482 14.48 -10.85 -17.33
CA ASN A 482 14.16 -12.19 -16.83
C ASN A 482 14.75 -13.25 -17.75
N ILE A 483 14.56 -13.12 -19.07
CA ILE A 483 15.09 -14.05 -20.07
C ILE A 483 16.62 -14.07 -20.06
N ALA A 484 17.27 -12.90 -20.00
CA ALA A 484 18.73 -12.82 -19.92
C ALA A 484 19.29 -13.44 -18.63
N ARG A 485 18.57 -13.32 -17.50
CA ARG A 485 18.97 -13.87 -16.21
C ARG A 485 18.80 -15.39 -16.15
N ASP A 486 17.75 -15.92 -16.77
CA ASP A 486 17.26 -17.28 -16.55
C ASP A 486 17.62 -18.26 -17.67
N VAL A 487 18.55 -17.93 -18.59
CA VAL A 487 18.96 -18.81 -19.73
C VAL A 487 19.24 -20.27 -19.32
N ILE A 488 20.00 -20.50 -18.23
CA ILE A 488 20.27 -21.86 -17.73
C ILE A 488 19.00 -22.50 -17.17
N ALA A 489 18.26 -21.76 -16.34
CA ALA A 489 17.07 -22.27 -15.67
C ALA A 489 15.98 -22.66 -16.69
N ASP A 490 15.78 -21.82 -17.71
CA ASP A 490 14.88 -22.08 -18.83
C ASP A 490 15.29 -23.34 -19.59
N SER A 491 16.59 -23.51 -19.87
CA SER A 491 17.12 -24.70 -20.55
C SER A 491 16.82 -26.00 -19.79
N PHE A 492 16.96 -26.02 -18.46
CA PHE A 492 16.68 -27.22 -17.65
C PHE A 492 15.23 -27.67 -17.69
N VAL A 493 14.27 -26.74 -17.83
CA VAL A 493 12.85 -27.06 -18.00
C VAL A 493 12.46 -27.23 -19.47
N GLY A 494 13.45 -27.25 -20.38
CA GLY A 494 13.21 -27.42 -21.80
C GLY A 494 12.59 -26.19 -22.44
N ARG A 495 13.02 -24.99 -22.07
CA ARG A 495 12.70 -23.70 -22.71
C ARG A 495 13.96 -23.04 -23.27
N CYS A 496 13.81 -22.27 -24.34
CA CYS A 496 14.91 -21.52 -24.93
C CYS A 496 14.37 -20.29 -25.65
N TYR A 497 14.58 -19.12 -25.05
CA TYR A 497 14.19 -17.82 -25.62
C TYR A 497 15.35 -17.09 -26.31
N VAL A 498 16.56 -17.67 -26.28
CA VAL A 498 17.72 -17.11 -26.97
C VAL A 498 17.46 -17.19 -28.48
N PRO A 499 17.52 -16.06 -29.21
CA PRO A 499 17.31 -16.07 -30.64
C PRO A 499 18.34 -16.93 -31.39
N LEU A 500 17.91 -17.72 -32.38
CA LEU A 500 18.80 -18.49 -33.24
C LEU A 500 19.88 -17.62 -33.91
N GLN A 501 19.53 -16.39 -34.27
CA GLN A 501 20.48 -15.41 -34.82
C GLN A 501 21.64 -15.04 -33.86
N TYR A 502 21.57 -15.42 -32.59
CA TYR A 502 22.67 -15.22 -31.64
C TYR A 502 23.63 -16.40 -31.58
N MET A 503 23.21 -17.57 -32.08
CA MET A 503 23.96 -18.81 -32.00
C MET A 503 24.97 -18.92 -33.16
N PRO A 504 26.12 -19.58 -32.95
CA PRO A 504 27.08 -19.85 -34.02
C PRO A 504 26.47 -20.78 -35.07
N TYR A 505 27.01 -20.77 -36.29
CA TYR A 505 26.55 -21.64 -37.36
C TYR A 505 27.07 -23.08 -37.20
N PRO A 506 26.23 -24.12 -37.35
CA PRO A 506 24.78 -24.04 -37.54
C PRO A 506 24.04 -23.80 -36.20
N PRO A 507 23.06 -22.87 -36.13
CA PRO A 507 22.42 -22.50 -34.86
C PRO A 507 21.60 -23.64 -34.23
N GLN A 508 21.21 -24.64 -35.02
CA GLN A 508 20.44 -25.80 -34.59
C GLN A 508 21.18 -26.63 -33.54
N ASP A 509 22.50 -26.73 -33.61
CA ASP A 509 23.30 -27.52 -32.66
C ASP A 509 23.20 -26.90 -31.25
N MET A 510 23.40 -25.59 -31.18
CA MET A 510 23.31 -24.83 -29.93
C MET A 510 21.88 -24.84 -29.38
N TYR A 511 20.89 -24.68 -30.26
CA TYR A 511 19.48 -24.76 -29.87
C TYR A 511 19.11 -26.14 -29.32
N HIS A 512 19.61 -27.22 -29.94
CA HIS A 512 19.38 -28.59 -29.48
C HIS A 512 19.97 -28.81 -28.08
N ILE A 513 21.19 -28.34 -27.83
CA ILE A 513 21.84 -28.44 -26.50
C ILE A 513 20.97 -27.75 -25.43
N LEU A 514 20.50 -26.53 -25.71
CA LEU A 514 19.73 -25.74 -24.76
C LEU A 514 18.29 -26.25 -24.56
N LYS A 515 17.57 -26.58 -25.63
CA LYS A 515 16.13 -26.89 -25.58
C LYS A 515 15.84 -28.38 -25.42
N VAL A 516 16.52 -29.22 -26.18
CA VAL A 516 16.19 -30.66 -26.33
C VAL A 516 17.01 -31.50 -25.36
N ALA A 517 18.34 -31.36 -25.39
CA ALA A 517 19.23 -32.07 -24.47
C ALA A 517 19.20 -31.50 -23.05
N ARG A 518 18.70 -30.27 -22.88
CA ARG A 518 18.56 -29.57 -21.58
C ARG A 518 19.87 -29.54 -20.78
N ASN A 519 20.99 -29.40 -21.49
CA ASN A 519 22.32 -29.42 -20.91
C ASN A 519 23.09 -28.12 -21.22
N PRO A 520 22.66 -26.98 -20.62
CA PRO A 520 23.21 -25.67 -20.95
C PRO A 520 24.69 -25.54 -20.59
N LEU A 521 25.21 -26.35 -19.67
CA LEU A 521 26.61 -26.30 -19.25
C LEU A 521 27.59 -26.68 -20.37
N LEU A 522 27.16 -27.47 -21.36
CA LEU A 522 27.97 -27.82 -22.53
C LEU A 522 28.25 -26.63 -23.46
N VAL A 523 27.43 -25.58 -23.40
CA VAL A 523 27.59 -24.36 -24.21
C VAL A 523 28.80 -23.53 -23.75
N GLY A 524 29.21 -23.68 -22.49
CA GLY A 524 30.24 -22.88 -21.84
C GLY A 524 29.71 -21.53 -21.33
N GLU A 525 30.18 -21.14 -20.15
CA GLU A 525 29.69 -19.95 -19.44
C GLU A 525 29.87 -18.66 -20.23
N GLN A 526 30.99 -18.50 -20.94
CA GLN A 526 31.27 -17.30 -21.74
C GLN A 526 30.25 -17.11 -22.87
N THR A 527 29.90 -18.20 -23.56
CA THR A 527 28.92 -18.18 -24.65
C THR A 527 27.52 -17.86 -24.12
N LEU A 528 27.08 -18.50 -23.03
CA LEU A 528 25.81 -18.20 -22.36
C LEU A 528 25.72 -16.74 -21.90
N LYS A 529 26.81 -16.24 -21.31
CA LYS A 529 26.91 -14.84 -20.89
C LYS A 529 26.84 -13.89 -22.09
N SER A 530 27.46 -14.23 -23.21
CA SER A 530 27.37 -13.44 -24.44
C SER A 530 25.94 -13.30 -24.96
N PHE A 531 25.13 -14.37 -24.91
CA PHE A 531 23.71 -14.31 -25.28
C PHE A 531 22.94 -13.37 -24.36
N SER A 532 23.17 -13.50 -23.05
CA SER A 532 22.52 -12.69 -22.02
C SER A 532 22.86 -11.21 -22.17
N ILE A 533 24.12 -10.87 -22.43
CA ILE A 533 24.56 -9.47 -22.67
C ILE A 533 23.85 -8.87 -23.90
N ARG A 534 23.70 -9.64 -24.99
CA ARG A 534 22.98 -9.16 -26.19
C ARG A 534 21.51 -8.90 -25.91
N ILE A 535 20.85 -9.75 -25.11
CA ILE A 535 19.45 -9.56 -24.70
C ILE A 535 19.31 -8.35 -23.76
N LEU A 536 20.25 -8.15 -22.82
CA LEU A 536 20.29 -6.98 -21.96
C LEU A 536 20.44 -5.68 -22.78
N GLY A 537 21.24 -5.69 -23.84
CA GLY A 537 21.35 -4.56 -24.76
C GLY A 537 20.02 -4.17 -25.43
N LEU A 538 19.10 -5.12 -25.64
CA LEU A 538 17.73 -4.82 -26.11
C LEU A 538 16.90 -4.13 -25.02
N ALA A 539 17.04 -4.58 -23.77
CA ALA A 539 16.34 -3.96 -22.64
C ALA A 539 16.80 -2.50 -22.44
N ASP A 540 18.10 -2.24 -22.59
CA ASP A 540 18.68 -0.90 -22.49
C ASP A 540 18.12 0.05 -23.56
N GLN A 541 17.96 -0.41 -24.81
CA GLN A 541 17.37 0.39 -25.90
C GLN A 541 15.91 0.81 -25.63
N ILE A 542 15.18 0.05 -24.82
CA ILE A 542 13.76 0.32 -24.50
C ILE A 542 13.63 1.11 -23.18
N SER A 543 14.66 1.10 -22.34
CA SER A 543 14.64 1.63 -20.98
C SER A 543 14.24 3.11 -20.89
N ASP A 544 14.72 3.95 -21.82
CA ASP A 544 14.35 5.37 -21.86
C ASP A 544 12.84 5.58 -22.08
N LYS A 545 12.23 4.76 -22.95
CA LYS A 545 10.79 4.80 -23.19
C LYS A 545 10.02 4.33 -21.95
N ALA A 546 10.51 3.29 -21.28
CA ALA A 546 9.92 2.80 -20.04
C ALA A 546 9.98 3.86 -18.93
N GLN A 547 11.11 4.52 -18.73
CA GLN A 547 11.28 5.58 -17.72
C GLN A 547 10.37 6.79 -17.98
N LYS A 548 10.29 7.25 -19.23
CA LYS A 548 9.31 8.28 -19.64
C LYS A 548 7.86 7.85 -19.43
N GLY A 549 7.59 6.55 -19.39
CA GLY A 549 6.31 5.96 -18.99
C GLY A 549 6.03 6.19 -17.52
N ILE A 550 6.99 5.84 -16.68
CA ILE A 550 6.91 5.99 -15.23
C ILE A 550 6.70 7.46 -14.85
N ASP A 551 7.40 8.39 -15.50
CA ASP A 551 7.24 9.85 -15.30
C ASP A 551 5.83 10.35 -15.65
N GLY A 552 5.10 9.64 -16.52
CA GLY A 552 3.74 9.97 -16.93
C GLY A 552 2.64 9.43 -16.01
N LEU A 553 2.98 8.62 -15.01
CA LEU A 553 2.02 8.04 -14.07
C LEU A 553 1.61 9.05 -12.98
N PRO A 554 0.53 8.79 -12.22
CA PRO A 554 0.18 9.62 -11.07
C PRO A 554 1.33 9.73 -10.06
N GLU A 555 1.60 10.94 -9.56
CA GLU A 555 2.72 11.24 -8.65
C GLU A 555 2.80 10.27 -7.46
N GLU A 556 1.66 9.91 -6.89
CA GLU A 556 1.50 9.00 -5.74
C GLU A 556 1.99 7.56 -5.97
N VAL A 557 2.33 7.17 -7.20
CA VAL A 557 2.87 5.83 -7.51
C VAL A 557 4.21 5.85 -8.24
N GLN A 558 4.67 7.00 -8.74
CA GLN A 558 5.84 7.07 -9.62
C GLN A 558 7.08 6.51 -8.94
N ASP A 559 7.35 6.92 -7.70
CA ASP A 559 8.57 6.51 -7.00
C ASP A 559 8.56 5.02 -6.64
N SER A 560 7.39 4.47 -6.31
CA SER A 560 7.21 3.03 -6.05
C SER A 560 7.47 2.19 -7.28
N ILE A 561 6.97 2.62 -8.44
CA ILE A 561 7.18 1.93 -9.72
C ILE A 561 8.63 2.09 -10.18
N ARG A 562 9.21 3.28 -10.01
CA ARG A 562 10.63 3.53 -10.32
C ARG A 562 11.54 2.66 -9.48
N ALA A 563 11.27 2.54 -8.17
CA ALA A 563 11.99 1.62 -7.30
C ALA A 563 11.89 0.17 -7.80
N ALA A 564 10.69 -0.29 -8.18
CA ALA A 564 10.48 -1.63 -8.71
C ALA A 564 11.28 -1.89 -9.99
N PHE A 565 11.19 -0.93 -10.92
CA PHE A 565 11.86 -0.99 -12.19
C PHE A 565 13.38 -1.00 -12.02
N GLU A 566 13.94 -0.08 -11.24
CA GLU A 566 15.38 0.04 -11.03
C GLU A 566 15.98 -1.17 -10.29
N ILE A 567 15.23 -1.77 -9.34
CA ILE A 567 15.67 -3.01 -8.68
C ILE A 567 15.81 -4.16 -9.69
N TYR A 568 14.88 -4.27 -10.64
CA TYR A 568 14.97 -5.26 -11.70
C TYR A 568 16.08 -4.93 -12.71
N MET A 569 16.20 -3.68 -13.14
CA MET A 569 17.27 -3.24 -14.04
C MET A 569 18.67 -3.50 -13.46
N ALA A 570 18.83 -3.44 -12.13
CA ALA A 570 20.08 -3.75 -11.45
C ALA A 570 20.56 -5.22 -11.61
N ILE A 571 19.68 -6.13 -12.05
CA ILE A 571 20.06 -7.51 -12.39
C ILE A 571 21.05 -7.52 -13.57
N GLY A 572 20.87 -6.65 -14.57
CA GLY A 572 21.74 -6.58 -15.73
C GLY A 572 23.21 -6.35 -15.35
N PRO A 573 23.55 -5.25 -14.68
CA PRO A 573 24.90 -5.01 -14.17
C PRO A 573 25.41 -6.09 -13.22
N THR A 574 24.53 -6.68 -12.39
CA THR A 574 24.92 -7.79 -11.51
C THR A 574 25.36 -9.01 -12.31
N LEU A 575 24.65 -9.35 -13.38
CA LEU A 575 24.98 -10.46 -14.27
C LEU A 575 26.24 -10.18 -15.11
N VAL A 576 26.40 -8.94 -15.59
CA VAL A 576 27.59 -8.53 -16.37
C VAL A 576 28.86 -8.57 -15.52
N ASN A 577 28.79 -8.08 -14.28
CA ASN A 577 29.95 -7.99 -13.38
C ASN A 577 30.28 -9.30 -12.66
N ASP A 578 29.42 -10.31 -12.76
CA ASP A 578 29.71 -11.64 -12.20
C ASP A 578 30.94 -12.24 -12.92
N PRO A 579 31.95 -12.80 -12.23
CA PRO A 579 33.10 -13.41 -12.89
C PRO A 579 32.73 -14.61 -13.79
N GLY A 580 31.61 -15.29 -13.50
CA GLY A 580 31.11 -16.42 -14.29
C GLY A 580 29.72 -16.15 -14.88
N PHE A 581 29.00 -17.22 -15.20
CA PHE A 581 27.59 -17.15 -15.55
C PHE A 581 26.74 -17.89 -14.50
N PRO A 582 26.13 -17.18 -13.53
CA PRO A 582 25.43 -17.83 -12.42
C PRO A 582 24.15 -18.53 -12.90
N LEU A 583 23.76 -19.60 -12.20
CA LEU A 583 22.46 -20.26 -12.42
C LEU A 583 21.28 -19.27 -12.40
N ARG A 584 21.37 -18.27 -11.51
CA ARG A 584 20.41 -17.16 -11.45
C ARG A 584 21.02 -15.94 -10.76
N ALA A 585 21.25 -14.87 -11.52
CA ALA A 585 21.76 -13.61 -10.95
C ALA A 585 20.72 -12.97 -10.01
N LYS A 586 21.15 -12.52 -8.82
CA LYS A 586 20.26 -11.89 -7.83
C LYS A 586 20.90 -10.62 -7.28
N VAL A 587 20.14 -9.52 -7.29
CA VAL A 587 20.56 -8.28 -6.64
C VAL A 587 20.58 -8.50 -5.12
N PRO A 588 21.68 -8.21 -4.41
CA PRO A 588 21.75 -8.34 -2.95
C PRO A 588 20.67 -7.53 -2.24
N LYS A 589 20.08 -8.06 -1.16
CA LYS A 589 18.98 -7.39 -0.42
C LYS A 589 19.32 -5.96 0.02
N ARG A 590 20.56 -5.72 0.46
CA ARG A 590 21.01 -4.37 0.86
C ARG A 590 20.97 -3.39 -0.32
N GLN A 591 21.36 -3.84 -1.51
CA GLN A 591 21.30 -3.04 -2.72
C GLN A 591 19.85 -2.79 -3.16
N GLN A 592 18.96 -3.78 -3.05
CA GLN A 592 17.53 -3.58 -3.31
C GLN A 592 16.93 -2.53 -2.36
N GLN A 593 17.23 -2.63 -1.07
CA GLN A 593 16.79 -1.66 -0.05
C GLN A 593 17.35 -0.26 -0.32
N TRP A 594 18.61 -0.17 -0.72
CA TRP A 594 19.24 1.10 -1.09
C TRP A 594 18.61 1.74 -2.32
N ILE A 595 18.35 0.96 -3.39
CA ILE A 595 17.66 1.46 -4.58
C ILE A 595 16.26 1.94 -4.22
N ALA A 596 15.49 1.15 -3.46
CA ALA A 596 14.17 1.55 -3.00
C ALA A 596 14.22 2.86 -2.20
N LEU A 597 15.10 2.96 -1.20
CA LEU A 597 15.29 4.16 -0.40
C LEU A 597 15.64 5.37 -1.28
N ARG A 598 16.58 5.19 -2.23
CA ARG A 598 17.02 6.22 -3.17
C ARG A 598 15.87 6.76 -4.02
N CYS A 599 15.06 5.87 -4.59
CA CYS A 599 13.93 6.25 -5.43
C CYS A 599 12.83 6.93 -4.62
N ILE A 600 12.45 6.35 -3.47
CA ILE A 600 11.35 6.80 -2.62
C ILE A 600 11.62 8.18 -2.00
N TYR A 601 12.85 8.44 -1.57
CA TYR A 601 13.21 9.70 -0.90
C TYR A 601 13.90 10.70 -1.83
N GLY A 602 13.96 10.40 -3.13
CA GLY A 602 14.43 11.35 -4.13
C GLY A 602 15.91 11.72 -4.01
N PHE A 603 16.76 10.85 -3.47
CA PHE A 603 18.21 11.01 -3.53
C PHE A 603 18.68 10.84 -4.98
N ARG A 604 18.45 11.84 -5.84
CA ARG A 604 18.75 11.75 -7.28
C ARG A 604 20.19 12.18 -7.57
N GLY A 605 20.85 11.47 -8.49
CA GLY A 605 22.14 11.87 -9.07
C GLY A 605 23.29 12.05 -8.07
N PRO A 606 23.87 13.26 -7.91
CA PRO A 606 25.09 13.48 -7.13
C PRO A 606 24.98 13.12 -5.64
N VAL A 607 23.83 13.37 -5.01
CA VAL A 607 23.60 13.12 -3.57
C VAL A 607 23.58 11.62 -3.28
N ALA A 608 22.98 10.81 -4.17
CA ALA A 608 23.03 9.36 -4.04
C ALA A 608 24.43 8.78 -4.28
N ARG A 609 25.21 9.35 -5.20
CA ARG A 609 26.61 8.95 -5.39
C ARG A 609 27.43 9.28 -4.14
N ALA A 610 27.29 10.50 -3.60
CA ALA A 610 27.95 10.90 -2.37
C ALA A 610 27.56 10.00 -1.18
N MET A 611 26.25 9.81 -0.92
CA MET A 611 25.78 8.97 0.19
C MET A 611 26.08 7.49 0.00
N SER A 612 26.05 6.96 -1.22
CA SER A 612 26.46 5.58 -1.52
C SER A 612 27.94 5.39 -1.20
N THR A 613 28.81 6.30 -1.63
CA THR A 613 30.24 6.28 -1.30
C THR A 613 30.44 6.33 0.21
N THR A 614 29.77 7.25 0.92
CA THR A 614 29.84 7.35 2.38
C THR A 614 29.32 6.09 3.09
N PHE A 615 28.25 5.47 2.60
CA PHE A 615 27.71 4.23 3.15
C PHE A 615 28.66 3.05 2.96
N TYR A 616 29.24 2.89 1.77
CA TYR A 616 30.24 1.84 1.51
C TYR A 616 31.52 2.06 2.32
N GLU A 617 31.95 3.30 2.50
CA GLU A 617 33.06 3.66 3.40
C GLU A 617 32.75 3.32 4.85
N MET A 618 31.57 3.66 5.37
CA MET A 618 31.16 3.29 6.73
C MET A 618 31.14 1.77 6.91
N VAL A 619 30.51 1.03 5.98
CA VAL A 619 30.46 -0.44 6.04
C VAL A 619 31.86 -1.06 5.99
N SER A 620 32.77 -0.49 5.19
CA SER A 620 34.19 -0.86 5.11
C SER A 620 34.96 -0.58 6.40
N ILE A 621 34.67 0.54 7.07
CA ILE A 621 35.27 0.89 8.37
C ILE A 621 34.80 -0.08 9.44
N TYR A 622 33.49 -0.37 9.49
CA TYR A 622 32.92 -1.32 10.44
C TYR A 622 33.41 -2.75 10.21
N SER A 623 33.52 -3.20 8.95
CA SER A 623 34.04 -4.54 8.63
C SER A 623 35.52 -4.69 8.99
N ARG A 624 36.34 -3.66 8.73
CA ARG A 624 37.76 -3.62 9.14
C ARG A 624 37.92 -3.57 10.66
N ALA A 625 37.09 -2.81 11.37
CA ALA A 625 37.08 -2.75 12.82
C ALA A 625 36.72 -4.12 13.43
N PHE A 626 35.71 -4.80 12.87
CA PHE A 626 35.28 -6.12 13.31
C PHE A 626 36.34 -7.20 13.03
N ALA A 627 36.98 -7.16 11.85
CA ALA A 627 38.08 -8.07 11.51
C ALA A 627 39.28 -7.87 12.45
N ARG A 628 39.65 -6.62 12.77
CA ARG A 628 40.70 -6.30 13.73
C ARG A 628 40.39 -6.86 15.12
N LEU A 629 39.17 -6.66 15.63
CA LEU A 629 38.72 -7.20 16.93
C LEU A 629 38.72 -8.73 16.96
N SER A 630 38.38 -9.38 15.85
CA SER A 630 38.42 -10.84 15.74
C SER A 630 39.86 -11.38 15.77
N ASN A 631 40.79 -10.70 15.11
CA ASN A 631 42.21 -11.06 15.12
C ASN A 631 42.87 -10.79 16.48
N THR A 632 42.49 -9.71 17.19
CA THR A 632 43.01 -9.45 18.55
C THR A 632 42.54 -10.51 19.54
N ARG A 633 41.31 -11.03 19.40
CA ARG A 633 40.84 -12.15 20.22
C ARG A 633 41.59 -13.44 19.94
N LYS A 634 41.91 -13.73 18.68
CA LYS A 634 42.71 -14.91 18.31
C LYS A 634 44.15 -14.83 18.82
N THR A 635 44.80 -13.67 18.71
CA THR A 635 46.17 -13.48 19.23
C THR A 635 46.20 -13.51 20.75
N ALA A 636 45.20 -12.93 21.43
CA ALA A 636 45.09 -13.00 22.89
C ALA A 636 44.84 -14.44 23.38
N ALA A 637 44.03 -15.23 22.66
CA ALA A 637 43.81 -16.65 22.98
C ALA A 637 45.07 -17.49 22.76
N ALA A 638 45.80 -17.26 21.67
CA ALA A 638 47.08 -17.94 21.40
C ALA A 638 48.15 -17.58 22.45
N ALA A 639 48.26 -16.32 22.84
CA ALA A 639 49.18 -15.88 23.88
C ALA A 639 48.86 -16.53 25.24
N ARG A 640 47.58 -16.65 25.62
CA ARG A 640 47.18 -17.36 26.85
C ARG A 640 47.50 -18.85 26.79
N ALA A 641 47.35 -19.50 25.62
CA ALA A 641 47.69 -20.91 25.44
C ALA A 641 49.21 -21.15 25.58
N VAL A 642 50.04 -20.24 25.06
CA VAL A 642 51.51 -20.31 25.21
C VAL A 642 51.94 -20.10 26.66
N VAL A 643 51.34 -19.13 27.37
CA VAL A 643 51.62 -18.91 28.80
C VAL A 643 51.18 -20.10 29.64
N ALA A 644 50.00 -20.67 29.38
CA ALA A 644 49.51 -21.86 30.08
C ALA A 644 50.41 -23.09 29.85
N ALA A 645 50.97 -23.25 28.65
CA ALA A 645 51.92 -24.32 28.34
C ALA A 645 53.28 -24.11 29.02
N ALA A 646 53.74 -22.85 29.17
CA ALA A 646 54.98 -22.54 29.86
C ALA A 646 54.90 -22.70 31.39
N THR A 647 53.70 -22.61 31.98
CA THR A 647 53.47 -22.86 33.41
C THR A 647 53.21 -24.32 33.78
N ALA A 648 53.12 -25.21 32.80
CA ALA A 648 52.86 -26.64 32.99
C ALA A 648 54.10 -27.54 32.86
N ASN A 649 55.29 -26.95 32.71
CA ASN A 649 56.59 -27.63 32.68
C ASN A 649 57.43 -27.29 33.90
#